data_AF-K9DRW5-F1
#
_entry.id   AF-K9DRW5-F1
#
_cell.length_a   1.000
_cell.length_b   1.000
_cell.length_c   1.000
_cell.angle_alpha   90.00
_cell.angle_beta   90.00
_cell.angle_gamma   90.00
#
_symmetry.space_group_name_H-M   'P 1'
#
loop_
_entity.id
_entity.type
_entity.pdbx_description
1 polymer ?
#
loop_
_entity_poly.entity_id
_entity_poly.type
_entity_poly.pdbx_seq_one_letter_code
_entity_poly.pdbx_strand_id
1 'polypeptide(L)'
;MTKPNDAAPPCFTQPDQSAQRLTELFVDVSQKRHIENDPGPARRAVFRKQHGVASGRLEVLPSIPADLKVGVFRHARLDAWMRFSSDIKPTDPDLRSTVGVGIKLFGVAGPNGLGEEGDTADFIMQNFPVFFADDCAEMLDFTYASLIAKDDDGYLAKHERMSRLFDRMAKVESSVLTATYWAILPFRAGEQFVKYRLEPETESDRIAGSGNDYLGTDMARRLARREYRFRFMVQRRTDPDNMPLDQATVEWSEKTSPFVQVATLILPQQDICTRGQAEYGDALSFNIWRVPPEQTPVGSIAEARKIAYAASAHARREANGQPQEEPRQPRASCPFSAGRPAPDADTCIVQAVIHPAIGIARVGSSEDEWFLGPEVRNPPAQPPGFYRDAHHKLKRQAVRFRVYGVNAKGHIVRELTPDDAKIEWKVQLANTKSAWYGFQLALDIPEAAWAPPTTLRNPGVAERDRLAITPAARTVTGRDAAPRRFDDGRFMDKPVYLGEIFTDDQGRLIVLGGHGAAASYDGSRAVTFANNEAWHDDVADGPVSADVEYQGMRLNVVPAWVVVAPPNYGPQRQSVRTMWDLMRDVAINAGMLPRPRRPSFTFDILPIFERMAGLQWVNAGFASGFGWKGANDLTSAEALARLSDGGGASAELRHLVANQFRDDAVDGASPKPWPWLYGDAMNVPPAATPRQNASLSGTQMQMLAQWAAGDFIEDYDPERRWPASLDEVPLAEQGDTLTRAALEFALADAFHPGCEMTWVTRQPSMYMEPFRFAHALDGWIAPQPAQVLTPEAMQITDGPFAGQQPGGITRWMAVPWHTDTASCKSGYVPEYDPYIPTFWPARVPNEVLTRENYRIVMDERKPLGERLAAFADRAGWSDPLGDANTSYTDKINNMIHHFDKLGVVESHPGPSDRAHFPALIEVEDQHPKIKDMAAPDAHRSHDAAQPGLRIGARSSAQRREPEPGTIEKVRRFPHGLPG
;
A
#
# COMPACT_ATOMS: atom_id res chain seq x y z
N MET A 1 45.52 34.86 7.63
CA MET A 1 44.53 35.82 8.15
C MET A 1 44.14 35.34 9.54
N THR A 2 44.43 36.14 10.57
CA THR A 2 44.03 35.89 11.96
C THR A 2 42.51 35.79 12.04
N LYS A 3 41.97 34.73 12.66
CA LYS A 3 40.54 34.63 12.95
C LYS A 3 40.11 35.89 13.74
N PRO A 4 39.00 36.56 13.39
CA PRO A 4 38.50 37.70 14.16
C PRO A 4 38.17 37.27 15.59
N ASN A 5 38.27 38.20 16.54
CA ASN A 5 37.97 38.02 17.96
C ASN A 5 36.74 37.14 18.20
N ASP A 6 36.91 36.01 18.90
CA ASP A 6 35.82 35.08 19.24
C ASP A 6 34.84 35.65 20.30
N ALA A 7 35.21 36.75 20.96
CA ALA A 7 34.38 37.43 21.96
C ALA A 7 33.56 38.55 21.31
N ALA A 8 32.28 38.62 21.65
CA ALA A 8 31.42 39.69 21.20
C ALA A 8 32.00 41.06 21.63
N PRO A 9 32.03 42.07 20.74
CA PRO A 9 32.70 43.32 21.04
C PRO A 9 32.00 44.02 22.22
N PRO A 10 32.74 44.75 23.09
CA PRO A 10 32.17 45.39 24.27
C PRO A 10 31.01 46.35 23.97
N CYS A 11 30.94 46.92 22.77
CA CYS A 11 29.80 47.76 22.35
C CYS A 11 28.50 46.98 22.11
N PHE A 12 28.57 45.64 22.02
CA PHE A 12 27.45 44.74 21.76
C PHE A 12 27.02 43.95 23.01
N THR A 13 27.89 43.79 24.01
CA THR A 13 27.66 42.99 25.24
C THR A 13 27.36 43.83 26.48
N GLN A 14 26.71 44.99 26.31
CA GLN A 14 26.29 45.81 27.45
C GLN A 14 25.22 45.06 28.28
N PRO A 15 25.43 44.81 29.60
CA PRO A 15 24.55 43.96 30.41
C PRO A 15 23.08 44.41 30.46
N ASP A 16 22.83 45.71 30.43
CA ASP A 16 21.50 46.31 30.43
C ASP A 16 20.74 46.15 29.09
N GLN A 17 21.46 45.78 28.02
CA GLN A 17 20.90 45.57 26.68
C GLN A 17 20.84 44.09 26.27
N SER A 18 21.32 43.17 27.12
CA SER A 18 21.53 41.77 26.70
C SER A 18 20.25 41.09 26.18
N ALA A 19 19.12 41.34 26.84
CA ALA A 19 17.82 40.81 26.43
C ALA A 19 17.38 41.32 25.04
N GLN A 20 17.62 42.61 24.76
CA GLN A 20 17.27 43.24 23.48
C GLN A 20 18.16 42.70 22.36
N ARG A 21 19.47 42.57 22.61
CA ARG A 21 20.43 42.01 21.64
C ARG A 21 20.18 40.54 21.35
N LEU A 22 19.78 39.75 22.36
CA LEU A 22 19.34 38.38 22.13
C LEU A 22 18.11 38.31 21.22
N THR A 23 17.14 39.21 21.43
CA THR A 23 15.96 39.29 20.57
C THR A 23 16.34 39.63 19.13
N GLU A 24 17.23 40.60 18.94
CA GLU A 24 17.78 40.97 17.63
C GLU A 24 18.46 39.77 16.95
N LEU A 25 19.30 39.01 17.65
CA LEU A 25 19.98 37.84 17.09
C LEU A 25 19.01 36.69 16.75
N PHE A 26 18.10 36.33 17.66
CA PHE A 26 17.18 35.20 17.43
C PHE A 26 16.08 35.52 16.41
N VAL A 27 15.50 36.71 16.48
CA VAL A 27 14.33 37.07 15.68
C VAL A 27 14.74 37.77 14.40
N ASP A 28 15.49 38.87 14.49
CA ASP A 28 15.78 39.70 13.32
C ASP A 28 16.86 39.09 12.43
N VAL A 29 17.95 38.58 13.02
CA VAL A 29 19.06 37.99 12.24
C VAL A 29 18.73 36.57 11.81
N SER A 30 18.21 35.73 12.72
CA SER A 30 17.95 34.32 12.44
C SER A 30 16.55 34.09 11.90
N GLN A 31 15.50 34.28 12.69
CA GLN A 31 14.15 33.86 12.30
C GLN A 31 13.63 34.56 11.03
N LYS A 32 13.70 35.90 10.95
CA LYS A 32 13.23 36.66 9.77
C LYS A 32 13.99 36.26 8.52
N ARG A 33 15.31 36.09 8.61
CA ARG A 33 16.11 35.54 7.51
C ARG A 33 15.63 34.16 7.07
N HIS A 34 15.27 33.27 8.00
CA HIS A 34 14.70 31.97 7.61
C HIS A 34 13.33 32.14 6.94
N ILE A 35 12.47 33.01 7.45
CA ILE A 35 11.16 33.32 6.86
C ILE A 35 11.30 33.85 5.42
N GLU A 36 12.29 34.70 5.16
CA GLU A 36 12.55 35.25 3.83
C GLU A 36 13.09 34.19 2.84
N ASN A 37 13.80 33.17 3.35
CA ASN A 37 14.50 32.19 2.51
C ASN A 37 13.78 30.83 2.41
N ASP A 38 12.77 30.55 3.24
CA ASP A 38 11.99 29.30 3.25
C ASP A 38 10.60 29.54 2.65
N PRO A 39 10.22 28.84 1.55
CA PRO A 39 8.90 29.01 0.92
C PRO A 39 7.73 28.43 1.74
N GLY A 40 8.00 27.69 2.82
CA GLY A 40 6.97 27.15 3.71
C GLY A 40 6.40 28.16 4.71
N PRO A 41 5.40 27.77 5.52
CA PRO A 41 4.90 28.60 6.60
C PRO A 41 6.04 29.03 7.54
N ALA A 42 6.02 30.31 7.94
CA ALA A 42 6.96 30.87 8.90
C ALA A 42 6.97 30.03 10.17
N ARG A 43 8.16 29.65 10.63
CA ARG A 43 8.38 28.80 11.82
C ARG A 43 8.89 29.62 13.00
N ARG A 44 8.95 29.00 14.17
CA ARG A 44 9.51 29.57 15.41
C ARG A 44 11.03 29.76 15.27
N ALA A 45 11.61 30.64 16.09
CA ALA A 45 13.06 30.86 16.11
C ALA A 45 13.85 29.64 16.66
N VAL A 46 13.30 28.96 17.67
CA VAL A 46 13.89 27.79 18.36
C VAL A 46 12.84 26.69 18.51
N PHE A 47 13.25 25.47 18.83
CA PHE A 47 12.38 24.28 18.91
C PHE A 47 11.56 24.08 17.62
N ARG A 48 12.28 24.16 16.48
CA ARG A 48 11.72 24.27 15.12
C ARG A 48 11.10 22.97 14.63
N LYS A 49 11.63 21.82 15.05
CA LYS A 49 11.09 20.51 14.66
C LYS A 49 9.93 20.13 15.55
N GLN A 50 8.73 20.06 14.99
CA GLN A 50 7.52 19.65 15.72
C GLN A 50 7.32 18.14 15.59
N HIS A 51 7.17 17.46 16.73
CA HIS A 51 6.91 16.01 16.78
C HIS A 51 5.41 15.72 16.82
N GLY A 52 4.63 16.55 17.50
CA GLY A 52 3.19 16.39 17.56
C GLY A 52 2.51 17.43 18.43
N VAL A 53 1.20 17.59 18.20
CA VAL A 53 0.35 18.52 18.94
C VAL A 53 -0.81 17.70 19.51
N ALA A 54 -1.00 17.73 20.83
CA ALA A 54 -2.01 16.94 21.51
C ALA A 54 -2.95 17.84 22.33
N SER A 55 -4.23 17.50 22.32
CA SER A 55 -5.21 18.01 23.28
C SER A 55 -5.12 17.23 24.59
N GLY A 56 -5.52 17.84 25.70
CA GLY A 56 -5.53 17.20 27.00
C GLY A 56 -6.14 18.08 28.07
N ARG A 57 -5.84 17.76 29.33
CA ARG A 57 -6.33 18.50 30.50
C ARG A 57 -5.33 18.44 31.65
N LEU A 58 -5.24 19.51 32.41
CA LEU A 58 -4.52 19.56 33.68
C LEU A 58 -5.54 19.41 34.81
N GLU A 59 -5.40 18.38 35.64
CA GLU A 59 -6.25 18.13 36.81
C GLU A 59 -5.43 18.34 38.08
N VAL A 60 -5.80 19.35 38.87
CA VAL A 60 -5.10 19.68 40.11
C VAL A 60 -5.51 18.71 41.21
N LEU A 61 -4.54 18.21 41.97
CA LEU A 61 -4.81 17.27 43.04
C LEU A 61 -5.66 17.93 44.14
N PRO A 62 -6.72 17.28 44.63
CA PRO A 62 -7.47 17.78 45.79
C PRO A 62 -6.60 17.95 47.03
N SER A 63 -5.51 17.18 47.13
CA SER A 63 -4.54 17.19 48.23
C SER A 63 -3.36 18.14 48.03
N ILE A 64 -3.43 19.07 47.06
CA ILE A 64 -2.37 20.07 46.85
C ILE A 64 -2.10 20.85 48.15
N PRO A 65 -0.83 21.06 48.55
CA PRO A 65 -0.50 21.92 49.69
C PRO A 65 -1.09 23.32 49.54
N ALA A 66 -1.67 23.86 50.64
CA ALA A 66 -2.40 25.12 50.60
C ALA A 66 -1.54 26.31 50.12
N ASP A 67 -0.24 26.30 50.45
CA ASP A 67 0.76 27.27 50.02
C ASP A 67 1.07 27.20 48.50
N LEU A 68 0.82 26.06 47.86
CA LEU A 68 1.01 25.87 46.41
C LEU A 68 -0.28 26.05 45.59
N LYS A 69 -1.43 26.30 46.25
CA LYS A 69 -2.71 26.55 45.59
C LYS A 69 -2.83 28.01 45.10
N VAL A 70 -1.95 28.38 44.19
CA VAL A 70 -1.74 29.74 43.67
C VAL A 70 -1.78 29.75 42.15
N GLY A 71 -2.22 30.86 41.54
CA GLY A 71 -2.36 31.04 40.10
C GLY A 71 -3.12 29.90 39.41
N VAL A 72 -2.50 29.23 38.44
CA VAL A 72 -3.12 28.13 37.68
C VAL A 72 -3.59 26.98 38.59
N PHE A 73 -2.95 26.77 39.74
CA PHE A 73 -3.28 25.68 40.65
C PHE A 73 -4.49 25.98 41.56
N ARG A 74 -5.11 27.16 41.42
CA ARG A 74 -6.40 27.46 42.06
C ARG A 74 -7.56 26.74 41.38
N HIS A 75 -7.40 26.41 40.10
CA HIS A 75 -8.42 25.74 39.30
C HIS A 75 -8.39 24.24 39.56
N ALA A 76 -9.56 23.60 39.66
CA ALA A 76 -9.61 22.14 39.81
C ALA A 76 -9.19 21.42 38.51
N ARG A 77 -9.55 22.01 37.36
CA ARG A 77 -9.30 21.46 36.04
C ARG A 77 -9.18 22.58 35.01
N LEU A 78 -8.26 22.41 34.06
CA LEU A 78 -8.07 23.30 32.91
C LEU A 78 -7.90 22.46 31.65
N ASP A 79 -8.51 22.88 30.54
CA ASP A 79 -8.25 22.27 29.24
C ASP A 79 -6.86 22.68 28.75
N ALA A 80 -6.18 21.76 28.07
CA ALA A 80 -4.79 21.93 27.69
C ALA A 80 -4.54 21.57 26.23
N TRP A 81 -3.59 22.28 25.62
CA TRP A 81 -2.98 21.92 24.34
C TRP A 81 -1.47 21.90 24.48
N MET A 82 -0.85 20.80 24.06
CA MET A 82 0.59 20.58 24.17
C MET A 82 1.22 20.49 22.79
N ARG A 83 2.35 21.18 22.61
CA ARG A 83 3.22 21.04 21.44
C ARG A 83 4.53 20.40 21.88
N PHE A 84 4.82 19.21 21.36
CA PHE A 84 6.09 18.52 21.53
C PHE A 84 7.02 18.81 20.36
N SER A 85 8.29 19.10 20.65
CA SER A 85 9.25 19.56 19.64
C SER A 85 10.70 19.37 20.07
N SER A 86 11.63 19.46 19.13
CA SER A 86 13.09 19.50 19.39
C SER A 86 13.75 20.76 18.88
N ASP A 87 14.83 21.16 19.54
CA ASP A 87 15.68 22.30 19.15
C ASP A 87 16.73 21.92 18.10
N ILE A 88 16.25 21.40 16.96
CA ILE A 88 17.04 21.01 15.79
C ILE A 88 16.36 21.50 14.50
N LYS A 89 17.02 21.41 13.35
CA LYS A 89 16.35 21.75 12.08
C LYS A 89 15.25 20.71 11.82
N PRO A 90 14.16 21.12 11.13
CA PRO A 90 13.06 20.20 10.83
C PRO A 90 13.45 18.92 10.09
N THR A 91 14.56 18.93 9.35
CA THR A 91 15.07 17.80 8.56
C THR A 91 16.14 16.98 9.28
N ASP A 92 16.65 17.46 10.42
CA ASP A 92 17.72 16.77 11.15
C ASP A 92 17.16 15.54 11.89
N PRO A 93 17.94 14.47 12.11
CA PRO A 93 17.51 13.30 12.87
C PRO A 93 17.16 13.64 14.33
N ASP A 94 16.13 12.99 14.87
CA ASP A 94 15.67 13.17 16.25
C ASP A 94 16.67 12.73 17.34
N LEU A 95 17.66 11.91 16.97
CA LEU A 95 18.61 11.30 17.90
C LEU A 95 19.47 12.36 18.60
N ARG A 96 19.68 12.20 19.91
CA ARG A 96 20.48 13.11 20.76
C ARG A 96 19.98 14.56 20.75
N SER A 97 18.69 14.78 20.43
CA SER A 97 18.10 16.11 20.44
C SER A 97 17.58 16.51 21.82
N THR A 98 17.63 17.81 22.13
CA THR A 98 16.90 18.36 23.28
C THR A 98 15.43 18.48 22.89
N VAL A 99 14.55 17.70 23.54
CA VAL A 99 13.10 17.73 23.33
C VAL A 99 12.44 18.63 24.37
N GLY A 100 11.36 19.30 23.97
CA GLY A 100 10.60 20.20 24.82
C GLY A 100 9.11 20.11 24.57
N VAL A 101 8.36 20.56 25.58
CA VAL A 101 6.90 20.64 25.57
C VAL A 101 6.47 22.07 25.92
N GLY A 102 5.67 22.67 25.03
CA GLY A 102 4.90 23.87 25.33
C GLY A 102 3.48 23.46 25.71
N ILE A 103 3.01 23.83 26.89
CA ILE A 103 1.67 23.54 27.41
C ILE A 103 0.92 24.86 27.45
N LYS A 104 -0.20 24.94 26.76
CA LYS A 104 -1.16 26.05 26.87
C LYS A 104 -2.39 25.56 27.61
N LEU A 105 -2.73 26.25 28.70
CA LEU A 105 -3.91 26.02 29.52
C LEU A 105 -4.96 27.08 29.19
N PHE A 106 -6.22 26.67 29.11
CA PHE A 106 -7.36 27.54 28.82
C PHE A 106 -8.26 27.66 30.06
N GLY A 107 -8.85 28.84 30.26
CA GLY A 107 -9.74 29.14 31.39
C GLY A 107 -9.06 29.83 32.58
N VAL A 108 -7.82 30.33 32.41
CA VAL A 108 -7.07 31.07 33.44
C VAL A 108 -7.31 32.57 33.24
N ALA A 109 -8.48 33.05 33.65
CA ALA A 109 -8.93 34.42 33.42
C ALA A 109 -8.17 35.46 34.29
N GLY A 110 -7.81 36.58 33.68
CA GLY A 110 -7.30 37.78 34.35
C GLY A 110 -6.01 38.33 33.73
N PRO A 111 -5.39 39.33 34.39
CA PRO A 111 -4.11 39.86 33.96
C PRO A 111 -3.02 38.80 34.09
N ASN A 112 -2.08 38.77 33.15
CA ASN A 112 -0.91 37.89 33.19
C ASN A 112 0.41 38.68 33.33
N GLY A 113 1.54 37.97 33.50
CA GLY A 113 2.88 38.57 33.64
C GLY A 113 3.41 39.33 32.41
N LEU A 114 2.74 39.24 31.26
CA LEU A 114 3.02 40.07 30.08
C LEU A 114 2.30 41.42 30.12
N GLY A 115 1.35 41.60 31.06
CA GLY A 115 0.46 42.76 31.09
C GLY A 115 -0.71 42.65 30.12
N GLU A 116 -0.99 41.46 29.59
CA GLU A 116 -2.16 41.18 28.76
C GLU A 116 -3.36 40.81 29.65
N GLU A 117 -4.56 41.18 29.24
CA GLU A 117 -5.82 40.63 29.77
C GLU A 117 -6.22 39.42 28.90
N GLY A 118 -6.31 38.23 29.51
CA GLY A 118 -6.58 37.00 28.77
C GLY A 118 -7.12 35.87 29.65
N ASP A 119 -7.25 34.69 29.04
CA ASP A 119 -7.82 33.48 29.63
C ASP A 119 -6.92 32.25 29.47
N THR A 120 -5.65 32.45 29.13
CA THR A 120 -4.69 31.36 28.92
C THR A 120 -3.45 31.50 29.80
N ALA A 121 -2.83 30.36 30.12
CA ALA A 121 -1.54 30.29 30.79
C ALA A 121 -0.59 29.29 30.09
N ASP A 122 0.71 29.57 30.09
CA ASP A 122 1.71 28.81 29.36
C ASP A 122 2.78 28.22 30.28
N PHE A 123 3.14 26.96 30.05
CA PHE A 123 4.36 26.35 30.58
C PHE A 123 5.25 25.90 29.43
N ILE A 124 6.57 26.13 29.54
CA ILE A 124 7.56 25.68 28.57
C ILE A 124 8.62 24.90 29.32
N MET A 125 8.83 23.65 28.90
CA MET A 125 9.68 22.69 29.61
C MET A 125 10.55 21.92 28.61
N GLN A 126 11.73 21.46 29.04
CA GLN A 126 12.65 20.66 28.21
C GLN A 126 13.14 19.41 28.94
N ASN A 127 13.67 18.41 28.24
CA ASN A 127 14.09 17.13 28.82
C ASN A 127 15.42 17.15 29.59
N PHE A 128 15.77 18.30 30.17
CA PHE A 128 16.98 18.50 30.95
C PHE A 128 16.72 19.48 32.12
N PRO A 129 17.25 19.22 33.34
CA PRO A 129 16.86 19.94 34.56
C PRO A 129 17.39 21.37 34.70
N VAL A 130 18.37 21.76 33.89
CA VAL A 130 19.03 23.06 33.93
C VAL A 130 19.16 23.64 32.52
N PHE A 131 19.51 24.93 32.42
CA PHE A 131 19.89 25.55 31.15
C PHE A 131 21.41 25.47 30.93
N PHE A 132 21.87 25.75 29.71
CA PHE A 132 23.30 25.69 29.36
C PHE A 132 24.07 26.98 29.69
N ALA A 133 23.36 28.09 29.95
CA ALA A 133 23.92 29.38 30.35
C ALA A 133 23.37 29.80 31.73
N ASP A 134 24.17 30.48 32.54
CA ASP A 134 23.79 30.97 33.87
C ASP A 134 22.76 32.10 33.78
N ASP A 135 23.04 33.07 32.92
CA ASP A 135 22.32 34.33 32.84
C ASP A 135 22.17 34.80 31.38
N CYS A 136 21.50 35.94 31.21
CA CYS A 136 21.26 36.53 29.90
C CYS A 136 22.56 36.98 29.19
N ALA A 137 23.60 37.34 29.93
CA ALA A 137 24.86 37.84 29.36
C ALA A 137 25.67 36.68 28.77
N GLU A 138 25.80 35.56 29.49
CA GLU A 138 26.45 34.33 28.98
C GLU A 138 25.67 33.77 27.78
N MET A 139 24.34 33.82 27.81
CA MET A 139 23.51 33.42 26.66
C MET A 139 23.74 34.31 25.44
N LEU A 140 23.90 35.63 25.62
CA LEU A 140 24.20 36.56 24.53
C LEU A 140 25.56 36.28 23.90
N ASP A 141 26.57 36.07 24.73
CA ASP A 141 27.94 35.81 24.27
C ASP A 141 28.02 34.53 23.44
N PHE A 142 27.40 33.44 23.93
CA PHE A 142 27.29 32.19 23.15
C PHE A 142 26.48 32.36 21.86
N THR A 143 25.35 33.06 21.91
CA THR A 143 24.50 33.27 20.72
C THR A 143 25.22 34.11 19.65
N TYR A 144 26.03 35.09 20.06
CA TYR A 144 26.89 35.85 19.15
C TYR A 144 27.96 34.95 18.52
N ALA A 145 28.65 34.15 19.33
CA ALA A 145 29.65 33.20 18.85
C ALA A 145 29.05 32.24 17.80
N SER A 146 27.81 31.80 18.03
CA SER A 146 27.13 30.87 17.13
C SER A 146 26.59 31.52 15.85
N LEU A 147 25.83 32.60 15.96
CA LEU A 147 25.12 33.17 14.80
C LEU A 147 25.98 34.15 14.00
N ILE A 148 26.90 34.87 14.64
CA ILE A 148 27.71 35.92 14.02
C ILE A 148 29.12 35.42 13.73
N ALA A 149 29.84 34.93 14.75
CA ALA A 149 31.20 34.44 14.57
C ALA A 149 31.26 33.05 13.89
N LYS A 150 30.18 32.25 14.02
CA LYS A 150 30.06 30.88 13.52
C LYS A 150 31.18 29.96 14.02
N ASP A 151 31.54 30.08 15.29
CA ASP A 151 32.62 29.32 15.93
C ASP A 151 32.17 28.68 17.25
N ASP A 152 31.13 27.85 17.18
CA ASP A 152 30.58 27.09 18.32
C ASP A 152 31.70 26.29 19.02
N ASP A 153 32.49 25.54 18.25
CA ASP A 153 33.56 24.68 18.76
C ASP A 153 34.65 25.48 19.49
N GLY A 154 35.09 26.61 18.89
CA GLY A 154 36.10 27.48 19.49
C GLY A 154 35.61 28.14 20.79
N TYR A 155 34.33 28.49 20.86
CA TYR A 155 33.71 29.01 22.07
C TYR A 155 33.61 27.93 23.15
N LEU A 156 33.08 26.76 22.82
CA LEU A 156 32.87 25.64 23.76
C LEU A 156 34.20 25.11 24.32
N ALA A 157 35.27 25.10 23.51
CA ALA A 157 36.61 24.72 23.98
C ALA A 157 37.16 25.63 25.10
N LYS A 158 36.67 26.88 25.18
CA LYS A 158 37.06 27.85 26.23
C LYS A 158 36.08 27.88 27.41
N HIS A 159 34.92 27.25 27.27
CA HIS A 159 33.83 27.26 28.25
C HIS A 159 33.47 25.82 28.67
N GLU A 160 34.36 25.17 29.43
CA GLU A 160 34.28 23.74 29.81
C GLU A 160 32.96 23.36 30.50
N ARG A 161 32.39 24.27 31.31
CA ARG A 161 31.08 24.05 31.95
C ARG A 161 29.97 23.90 30.90
N MET A 162 29.90 24.84 29.97
CA MET A 162 28.88 24.85 28.92
C MET A 162 29.06 23.64 27.98
N SER A 163 30.29 23.33 27.59
CA SER A 163 30.60 22.12 26.80
C SER A 163 30.11 20.85 27.48
N ARG A 164 30.40 20.65 28.77
CA ARG A 164 29.90 19.48 29.54
C ARG A 164 28.38 19.45 29.66
N LEU A 165 27.71 20.60 29.68
CA LEU A 165 26.25 20.67 29.69
C LEU A 165 25.66 20.26 28.34
N PHE A 166 26.23 20.72 27.21
CA PHE A 166 25.82 20.27 25.88
C PHE A 166 25.96 18.75 25.72
N ASP A 167 27.07 18.16 26.16
CA ASP A 167 27.28 16.71 26.13
C ASP A 167 26.22 15.95 26.94
N ARG A 168 25.83 16.48 28.12
CA ARG A 168 24.78 15.88 28.96
C ARG A 168 23.37 16.10 28.41
N MET A 169 23.15 17.19 27.69
CA MET A 169 21.86 17.51 27.03
C MET A 169 21.62 16.68 25.77
N ALA A 170 22.67 16.14 25.15
CA ALA A 170 22.62 15.27 23.98
C ALA A 170 22.08 13.86 24.32
N LYS A 171 20.84 13.79 24.81
CA LYS A 171 20.16 12.58 25.29
C LYS A 171 19.38 11.86 24.20
N VAL A 172 19.39 10.54 24.25
CA VAL A 172 18.49 9.71 23.44
C VAL A 172 17.20 9.50 24.21
N GLU A 173 16.08 9.92 23.62
CA GLU A 173 14.74 9.67 24.15
C GLU A 173 14.00 8.69 23.24
N SER A 174 13.36 7.67 23.79
CA SER A 174 12.58 6.72 22.96
C SER A 174 11.19 7.26 22.58
N SER A 175 10.68 8.24 23.33
CA SER A 175 9.37 8.85 23.12
C SER A 175 9.28 10.20 23.82
N VAL A 176 8.59 11.17 23.20
CA VAL A 176 8.19 12.41 23.87
C VAL A 176 7.10 12.20 24.93
N LEU A 177 6.45 11.04 24.96
CA LEU A 177 5.41 10.70 25.94
C LEU A 177 5.96 10.04 27.21
N THR A 178 7.24 9.62 27.19
CA THR A 178 7.92 8.98 28.33
C THR A 178 9.21 9.72 28.74
N ALA A 179 9.46 10.90 28.16
CA ALA A 179 10.53 11.78 28.61
C ALA A 179 10.08 12.56 29.86
N THR A 180 11.02 12.86 30.75
CA THR A 180 10.80 13.80 31.86
C THR A 180 11.15 15.20 31.39
N TYR A 181 10.36 16.20 31.75
CA TYR A 181 10.58 17.59 31.36
C TYR A 181 10.72 18.50 32.58
N TRP A 182 11.53 19.56 32.48
CA TRP A 182 11.72 20.55 33.53
C TRP A 182 11.48 21.95 32.99
N ALA A 183 10.81 22.78 33.79
CA ALA A 183 10.86 24.22 33.61
C ALA A 183 12.21 24.68 34.17
N ILE A 184 13.10 25.13 33.28
CA ILE A 184 14.52 25.34 33.61
C ILE A 184 14.80 26.60 34.45
N LEU A 185 13.81 27.46 34.62
CA LEU A 185 13.90 28.69 35.41
C LEU A 185 13.00 28.61 36.66
N PRO A 186 13.34 29.31 37.75
CA PRO A 186 12.47 29.43 38.90
C PRO A 186 11.28 30.37 38.63
N PHE A 187 10.16 30.08 39.26
CA PHE A 187 8.90 30.83 39.19
C PHE A 187 8.46 31.25 40.58
N ARG A 188 7.72 32.34 40.68
CA ARG A 188 6.98 32.68 41.89
C ARG A 188 5.90 31.63 42.18
N ALA A 189 5.60 31.46 43.45
CA ALA A 189 4.44 30.75 43.95
C ALA A 189 3.92 31.53 45.15
N GLY A 190 3.20 32.63 44.86
CA GLY A 190 2.82 33.61 45.88
C GLY A 190 4.06 34.33 46.43
N GLU A 191 4.35 34.14 47.71
CA GLU A 191 5.53 34.73 48.38
C GLU A 191 6.80 33.86 48.26
N GLN A 192 6.69 32.65 47.69
CA GLN A 192 7.79 31.70 47.56
C GLN A 192 8.30 31.58 46.11
N PHE A 193 9.38 30.82 45.92
CA PHE A 193 9.90 30.44 44.61
C PHE A 193 9.92 28.92 44.44
N VAL A 194 9.64 28.46 43.22
CA VAL A 194 9.55 27.05 42.88
C VAL A 194 10.17 26.75 41.51
N LYS A 195 10.52 25.48 41.28
CA LYS A 195 10.79 24.91 39.95
C LYS A 195 9.73 23.85 39.63
N TYR A 196 9.44 23.65 38.34
CA TYR A 196 8.44 22.68 37.87
C TYR A 196 9.09 21.51 37.14
N ARG A 197 8.55 20.31 37.32
CA ARG A 197 8.91 19.08 36.59
C ARG A 197 7.66 18.36 36.13
N LEU A 198 7.71 17.82 34.92
CA LEU A 198 6.67 16.98 34.32
C LEU A 198 7.25 15.57 34.20
N GLU A 199 6.76 14.66 35.03
CA GLU A 199 7.29 13.30 35.14
C GLU A 199 6.28 12.30 34.56
N PRO A 200 6.66 11.48 33.58
CA PRO A 200 5.73 10.53 32.97
C PRO A 200 5.32 9.45 33.98
N GLU A 201 4.06 9.01 33.90
CA GLU A 201 3.59 7.85 34.67
C GLU A 201 3.93 6.52 33.99
N THR A 202 4.20 6.56 32.68
CA THR A 202 4.64 5.39 31.89
C THR A 202 6.16 5.35 31.82
N GLU A 203 6.75 4.19 32.10
CA GLU A 203 8.20 3.98 31.96
C GLU A 203 8.66 4.04 30.49
N SER A 204 9.91 4.42 30.27
CA SER A 204 10.53 4.44 28.94
C SER A 204 11.00 3.05 28.55
N ASP A 205 10.68 2.64 27.32
CA ASP A 205 11.17 1.39 26.71
C ASP A 205 12.66 1.44 26.33
N ARG A 206 13.32 2.62 26.47
CA ARG A 206 14.75 2.90 26.20
C ARG A 206 15.29 2.56 24.80
N ILE A 207 14.45 2.09 23.89
CA ILE A 207 14.79 1.78 22.50
C ILE A 207 14.27 2.92 21.61
N ALA A 208 15.18 3.71 21.04
CA ALA A 208 14.85 4.76 20.08
C ALA A 208 14.58 4.16 18.68
N GLY A 209 13.80 4.88 17.87
CA GLY A 209 13.63 4.55 16.46
C GLY A 209 14.84 4.97 15.62
N SER A 210 14.93 4.42 14.40
CA SER A 210 16.00 4.69 13.44
C SER A 210 15.67 5.78 12.41
N GLY A 211 14.38 6.11 12.21
CA GLY A 211 13.95 7.12 11.25
C GLY A 211 14.23 8.56 11.71
N ASN A 212 14.38 9.50 10.77
CA ASN A 212 14.67 10.90 11.10
C ASN A 212 13.61 11.54 12.02
N ASP A 213 12.34 11.17 11.87
CA ASP A 213 11.18 11.73 12.58
C ASP A 213 10.53 10.74 13.57
N TYR A 214 11.30 9.77 14.09
CA TYR A 214 10.75 8.67 14.90
C TYR A 214 9.98 9.14 16.13
N LEU A 215 10.30 10.29 16.73
CA LEU A 215 9.60 10.79 17.91
C LEU A 215 8.16 11.20 17.59
N GLY A 216 7.94 11.82 16.43
CA GLY A 216 6.60 12.19 15.96
C GLY A 216 5.76 10.97 15.59
N THR A 217 6.38 10.02 14.87
CA THR A 217 5.74 8.74 14.52
C THR A 217 5.36 7.93 15.76
N ASP A 218 6.26 7.84 16.74
CA ASP A 218 6.01 7.17 18.02
C ASP A 218 4.87 7.84 18.79
N MET A 219 4.87 9.19 18.87
CA MET A 219 3.81 9.93 19.57
C MET A 219 2.44 9.68 18.95
N ALA A 220 2.34 9.71 17.62
CA ALA A 220 1.10 9.46 16.90
C ALA A 220 0.59 8.03 17.14
N ARG A 221 1.49 7.04 17.04
CA ARG A 221 1.18 5.64 17.31
C ARG A 221 0.65 5.42 18.72
N ARG A 222 1.33 5.96 19.73
CA ARG A 222 1.00 5.76 21.15
C ARG A 222 -0.34 6.38 21.50
N LEU A 223 -0.57 7.64 21.11
CA LEU A 223 -1.83 8.34 21.41
C LEU A 223 -3.03 7.80 20.65
N ALA A 224 -2.84 7.18 19.47
CA ALA A 224 -3.94 6.51 18.77
C ALA A 224 -4.50 5.30 19.54
N ARG A 225 -3.70 4.72 20.46
CA ARG A 225 -4.02 3.46 21.15
C ARG A 225 -4.51 3.63 22.58
N ARG A 226 -3.99 4.61 23.33
CA ARG A 226 -4.35 4.81 24.74
C ARG A 226 -4.03 6.21 25.27
N GLU A 227 -4.52 6.49 26.47
CA GLU A 227 -4.19 7.67 27.27
C GLU A 227 -2.75 7.63 27.79
N TYR A 228 -2.12 8.81 27.85
CA TYR A 228 -0.82 9.05 28.50
C TYR A 228 -0.94 10.14 29.56
N ARG A 229 -0.17 10.02 30.64
CA ARG A 229 -0.27 10.86 31.83
C ARG A 229 1.09 11.29 32.33
N PHE A 230 1.15 12.52 32.81
CA PHE A 230 2.31 13.07 33.48
C PHE A 230 1.94 13.64 34.84
N ARG A 231 2.77 13.36 35.85
CA ARG A 231 2.73 14.00 37.15
C ARG A 231 3.35 15.39 37.02
N PHE A 232 2.56 16.42 37.31
CA PHE A 232 3.04 17.79 37.37
C PHE A 232 3.54 18.08 38.78
N MET A 233 4.84 18.34 38.90
CA MET A 233 5.57 18.38 40.15
C MET A 233 6.12 19.77 40.43
N VAL A 234 6.21 20.13 41.71
CA VAL A 234 6.74 21.40 42.21
C VAL A 234 7.87 21.13 43.21
N GLN A 235 9.00 21.81 43.03
CA GLN A 235 10.12 21.83 43.96
C GLN A 235 10.24 23.22 44.58
N ARG A 236 10.23 23.31 45.92
CA ARG A 236 10.32 24.59 46.64
C ARG A 236 11.76 25.08 46.75
N ARG A 237 11.95 26.40 46.81
CA ARG A 237 13.23 27.00 47.18
C ARG A 237 13.39 26.97 48.71
N THR A 238 14.09 25.97 49.23
CA THR A 238 14.31 25.80 50.69
C THR A 238 15.65 26.33 51.17
N ASP A 239 16.61 26.51 50.27
CA ASP A 239 17.97 26.99 50.58
C ASP A 239 18.35 28.13 49.62
N PRO A 240 18.18 29.40 50.02
CA PRO A 240 18.48 30.55 49.17
C PRO A 240 19.93 30.62 48.65
N ASP A 241 20.89 30.08 49.39
CA ASP A 241 22.32 30.16 49.08
C ASP A 241 22.72 29.18 47.99
N ASN A 242 22.07 28.00 47.95
CA ASN A 242 22.34 26.96 46.96
C ASN A 242 21.24 26.80 45.88
N MET A 243 20.16 27.58 45.98
CA MET A 243 19.07 27.63 45.00
C MET A 243 18.93 29.04 44.42
N PRO A 244 19.86 29.47 43.55
CA PRO A 244 19.87 30.83 43.01
C PRO A 244 18.65 31.08 42.11
N LEU A 245 18.23 32.34 42.07
CA LEU A 245 17.14 32.81 41.20
C LEU A 245 17.63 33.24 39.81
N ASP A 246 18.92 33.51 39.66
CA ASP A 246 19.53 34.02 38.41
C ASP A 246 20.90 33.34 38.14
N GLN A 247 20.91 32.01 38.11
CA GLN A 247 22.00 31.14 37.64
C GLN A 247 21.39 29.82 37.16
N ALA A 248 20.96 29.78 35.90
CA ALA A 248 20.13 28.69 35.37
C ALA A 248 20.89 27.36 35.16
N THR A 249 22.22 27.33 35.31
CA THR A 249 23.00 26.07 35.29
C THR A 249 22.99 25.32 36.63
N VAL A 250 22.49 25.93 37.71
CA VAL A 250 22.44 25.32 39.04
C VAL A 250 21.19 24.44 39.22
N GLU A 251 21.44 23.15 39.38
CA GLU A 251 20.42 22.14 39.68
C GLU A 251 20.09 22.16 41.19
N TRP A 252 18.80 22.31 41.53
CA TRP A 252 18.37 22.34 42.93
C TRP A 252 18.29 20.91 43.48
N SER A 253 19.01 20.64 44.56
CA SER A 253 19.13 19.30 45.13
C SER A 253 17.77 18.76 45.62
N GLU A 254 17.37 17.61 45.06
CA GLU A 254 16.15 16.88 45.47
C GLU A 254 16.23 16.33 46.90
N LYS A 255 17.44 16.17 47.45
CA LYS A 255 17.64 15.76 48.85
C LYS A 255 17.24 16.86 49.83
N THR A 256 17.50 18.12 49.49
CA THR A 256 17.21 19.30 50.32
C THR A 256 15.83 19.88 50.05
N SER A 257 15.28 19.67 48.86
CA SER A 257 13.91 20.03 48.48
C SER A 257 13.36 19.02 47.50
N PRO A 258 12.53 18.06 47.93
CA PRO A 258 11.97 17.07 47.04
C PRO A 258 10.86 17.69 46.15
N PHE A 259 10.66 17.10 44.97
CA PHE A 259 9.51 17.40 44.13
C PHE A 259 8.23 16.81 44.74
N VAL A 260 7.17 17.63 44.78
CA VAL A 260 5.83 17.23 45.24
C VAL A 260 4.85 17.34 44.09
N GLN A 261 4.04 16.30 43.86
CA GLN A 261 3.00 16.34 42.83
C GLN A 261 1.89 17.31 43.24
N VAL A 262 1.48 18.16 42.31
CA VAL A 262 0.39 19.13 42.52
C VAL A 262 -0.75 18.94 41.53
N ALA A 263 -0.49 18.35 40.36
CA ALA A 263 -1.50 18.07 39.34
C ALA A 263 -1.10 16.85 38.49
N THR A 264 -2.02 16.41 37.64
CA THR A 264 -1.77 15.43 36.59
C THR A 264 -2.16 16.04 35.25
N LEU A 265 -1.24 16.03 34.29
CA LEU A 265 -1.51 16.36 32.90
C LEU A 265 -1.91 15.08 32.16
N ILE A 266 -3.11 15.07 31.58
CA ILE A 266 -3.72 13.89 30.96
C ILE A 266 -3.91 14.14 29.46
N LEU A 267 -3.34 13.27 28.63
CA LEU A 267 -3.46 13.24 27.18
C LEU A 267 -4.37 12.06 26.81
N PRO A 268 -5.67 12.27 26.52
CA PRO A 268 -6.57 11.19 26.13
C PRO A 268 -6.12 10.55 24.80
N GLN A 269 -6.62 9.34 24.54
CA GLN A 269 -6.47 8.67 23.24
C GLN A 269 -7.01 9.59 22.14
N GLN A 270 -6.20 9.85 21.11
CA GLN A 270 -6.53 10.73 20.00
C GLN A 270 -5.66 10.48 18.77
N ASP A 271 -6.16 10.82 17.58
CA ASP A 271 -5.35 10.87 16.36
C ASP A 271 -4.77 12.28 16.15
N ILE A 272 -3.49 12.44 16.50
CA ILE A 272 -2.77 13.72 16.35
C ILE A 272 -2.42 14.05 14.89
N CYS A 273 -2.62 13.12 13.95
CA CYS A 273 -2.43 13.34 12.52
C CYS A 273 -3.67 13.96 11.85
N THR A 274 -4.75 14.18 12.62
CA THR A 274 -5.96 14.89 12.16
C THR A 274 -5.61 16.22 11.50
N ARG A 275 -6.22 16.49 10.34
CA ARG A 275 -5.95 17.70 9.55
C ARG A 275 -6.08 18.98 10.40
N GLY A 276 -5.09 19.86 10.30
CA GLY A 276 -5.06 21.13 11.03
C GLY A 276 -4.50 21.04 12.45
N GLN A 277 -4.27 19.85 13.01
CA GLN A 277 -3.83 19.68 14.42
C GLN A 277 -2.40 20.16 14.64
N ALA A 278 -1.50 19.77 13.75
CA ALA A 278 -0.13 20.29 13.71
C ALA A 278 -0.11 21.81 13.55
N GLU A 279 -0.89 22.34 12.60
CA GLU A 279 -0.97 23.76 12.28
C GLU A 279 -1.54 24.58 13.43
N TYR A 280 -2.52 24.03 14.17
CA TYR A 280 -3.07 24.69 15.36
C TYR A 280 -2.00 24.88 16.43
N GLY A 281 -1.24 23.83 16.78
CA GLY A 281 -0.17 23.94 17.77
C GLY A 281 0.97 24.86 17.33
N ASP A 282 1.26 24.91 16.02
CA ASP A 282 2.17 25.90 15.47
C ASP A 282 1.58 27.31 15.51
N ALA A 283 0.26 27.54 15.36
CA ALA A 283 -0.35 28.87 15.48
C ALA A 283 -0.38 29.43 16.92
N LEU A 284 -0.43 28.56 17.94
CA LEU A 284 -0.36 28.97 19.36
C LEU A 284 0.94 29.73 19.64
N SER A 285 0.93 30.76 20.50
CA SER A 285 2.18 31.31 21.05
C SER A 285 2.40 30.78 22.46
N PHE A 286 3.66 30.61 22.85
CA PHE A 286 4.02 30.14 24.18
C PHE A 286 4.99 31.15 24.79
N ASN A 287 4.66 31.68 25.97
CA ASN A 287 5.53 32.59 26.69
C ASN A 287 5.46 32.30 28.19
N ILE A 288 6.60 32.03 28.84
CA ILE A 288 6.65 31.69 30.28
C ILE A 288 6.15 32.82 31.20
N TRP A 289 5.99 34.04 30.69
CA TRP A 289 5.37 35.15 31.41
C TRP A 289 3.86 35.20 31.28
N ARG A 290 3.26 34.41 30.37
CA ARG A 290 1.82 34.23 30.27
C ARG A 290 1.36 33.28 31.37
N VAL A 291 1.42 33.76 32.59
CA VAL A 291 0.97 33.12 33.82
C VAL A 291 0.42 34.22 34.73
N PRO A 292 -0.44 33.88 35.71
CA PRO A 292 -0.88 34.85 36.71
C PRO A 292 0.31 35.57 37.39
N PRO A 293 0.19 36.85 37.80
CA PRO A 293 1.29 37.64 38.37
C PRO A 293 1.99 36.99 39.56
N GLU A 294 1.24 36.25 40.37
CA GLU A 294 1.68 35.42 41.49
C GLU A 294 2.52 34.19 41.13
N GLN A 295 2.67 33.90 39.82
CA GLN A 295 3.41 32.78 39.27
C GLN A 295 4.46 33.18 38.23
N THR A 296 4.82 34.46 38.13
CA THR A 296 5.80 34.91 37.12
C THR A 296 7.18 34.27 37.28
N PRO A 297 7.87 33.97 36.17
CA PRO A 297 9.26 33.50 36.23
C PRO A 297 10.18 34.60 36.77
N VAL A 298 11.36 34.22 37.26
CA VAL A 298 12.39 35.16 37.73
C VAL A 298 13.77 34.82 37.16
N GLY A 299 14.64 35.83 37.11
CA GLY A 299 15.99 35.76 36.55
C GLY A 299 16.13 36.48 35.21
N SER A 300 17.36 36.82 34.85
CA SER A 300 17.71 37.57 33.64
C SER A 300 17.32 36.84 32.34
N ILE A 301 17.46 35.51 32.31
CA ILE A 301 17.00 34.68 31.17
C ILE A 301 15.48 34.72 31.03
N ALA A 302 14.74 34.81 32.15
CA ALA A 302 13.30 34.94 32.09
C ALA A 302 12.91 36.26 31.40
N GLU A 303 13.53 37.37 31.77
CA GLU A 303 13.31 38.68 31.13
C GLU A 303 13.64 38.64 29.63
N ALA A 304 14.76 38.02 29.23
CA ALA A 304 15.09 37.84 27.82
C ALA A 304 14.03 37.06 27.05
N ARG A 305 13.53 35.94 27.61
CA ARG A 305 12.47 35.13 27.02
C ARG A 305 11.15 35.88 26.90
N LYS A 306 10.86 36.81 27.82
CA LYS A 306 9.64 37.65 27.79
C LYS A 306 9.49 38.33 26.43
N ILE A 307 10.52 39.05 26.02
CA ILE A 307 10.51 39.87 24.81
C ILE A 307 10.83 39.06 23.55
N ALA A 308 11.78 38.11 23.63
CA ALA A 308 12.18 37.33 22.47
C ALA A 308 11.05 36.41 21.97
N TYR A 309 10.30 35.78 22.87
CA TYR A 309 9.18 34.91 22.48
C TYR A 309 7.99 35.72 21.94
N ALA A 310 7.72 36.91 22.49
CA ALA A 310 6.70 37.81 21.96
C ALA A 310 7.06 38.29 20.54
N ALA A 311 8.29 38.74 20.32
CA ALA A 311 8.79 39.16 19.01
C ALA A 311 8.77 38.01 17.99
N SER A 312 9.18 36.80 18.41
CA SER A 312 9.17 35.62 17.54
C SER A 312 7.76 35.19 17.13
N ALA A 313 6.80 35.26 18.06
CA ALA A 313 5.40 34.99 17.78
C ALA A 313 4.81 36.03 16.81
N HIS A 314 5.10 37.32 17.02
CA HIS A 314 4.64 38.41 16.15
C HIS A 314 5.15 38.24 14.71
N ALA A 315 6.47 38.12 14.53
CA ALA A 315 7.09 37.98 13.21
C ALA A 315 6.52 36.78 12.43
N ARG A 316 6.33 35.64 13.13
CA ARG A 316 5.73 34.45 12.53
C ARG A 316 4.26 34.65 12.16
N ARG A 317 3.47 35.24 13.05
CA ARG A 317 2.03 35.45 12.82
C ARG A 317 1.79 36.42 11.67
N GLU A 318 2.57 37.48 11.61
CA GLU A 318 2.57 38.45 10.52
C GLU A 318 2.89 37.76 9.19
N ALA A 319 4.00 37.02 9.11
CA ALA A 319 4.39 36.29 7.91
C ALA A 319 3.38 35.22 7.47
N ASN A 320 2.67 34.58 8.41
CA ASN A 320 1.66 33.56 8.13
C ASN A 320 0.23 34.11 7.95
N GLY A 321 0.00 35.42 8.08
CA GLY A 321 -1.35 36.01 8.05
C GLY A 321 -2.27 35.54 9.19
N GLN A 322 -1.71 35.28 10.37
CA GLN A 322 -2.44 34.81 11.56
C GLN A 322 -2.81 35.97 12.50
N PRO A 323 -3.90 35.84 13.29
CA PRO A 323 -4.24 36.83 14.32
C PRO A 323 -3.12 37.00 15.35
N GLN A 324 -2.87 38.24 15.79
CA GLN A 324 -1.82 38.55 16.78
C GLN A 324 -2.20 38.14 18.21
N GLU A 325 -3.48 37.91 18.49
CA GLU A 325 -3.99 37.49 19.79
C GLU A 325 -4.00 35.96 19.94
N GLU A 326 -3.97 35.48 21.20
CA GLU A 326 -4.21 34.06 21.47
C GLU A 326 -5.69 33.68 21.24
N PRO A 327 -5.96 32.43 20.86
CA PRO A 327 -7.32 31.91 20.90
C PRO A 327 -7.81 31.87 22.36
N ARG A 328 -8.99 32.42 22.59
CA ARG A 328 -9.68 32.40 23.90
C ARG A 328 -10.28 31.05 24.25
N GLN A 329 -10.62 30.27 23.24
CA GLN A 329 -11.17 28.93 23.40
C GLN A 329 -10.23 27.89 22.80
N PRO A 330 -10.08 26.72 23.45
CA PRO A 330 -9.33 25.63 22.86
C PRO A 330 -10.02 25.17 21.58
N ARG A 331 -9.23 24.77 20.58
CA ARG A 331 -9.79 24.07 19.42
C ARG A 331 -10.46 22.78 19.91
N ALA A 332 -11.65 22.48 19.39
CA ALA A 332 -12.23 21.16 19.58
C ALA A 332 -11.25 20.10 19.05
N SER A 333 -11.02 19.02 19.81
CA SER A 333 -10.05 17.98 19.50
C SER A 333 -10.27 17.32 18.13
N CYS A 334 -11.43 17.50 17.50
CA CYS A 334 -11.58 17.41 16.05
C CYS A 334 -12.80 18.21 15.55
N PRO A 335 -12.66 19.18 14.63
CA PRO A 335 -13.82 19.88 14.06
C PRO A 335 -14.67 19.02 13.10
N PHE A 336 -14.19 17.83 12.70
CA PHE A 336 -14.88 16.96 11.72
C PHE A 336 -15.27 15.56 12.22
N SER A 337 -14.75 15.07 13.36
CA SER A 337 -15.08 13.72 13.87
C SER A 337 -15.69 13.71 15.27
N ALA A 338 -15.70 14.82 16.01
CA ALA A 338 -16.35 14.87 17.31
C ALA A 338 -17.86 15.11 17.16
N GLY A 339 -18.62 14.04 16.97
CA GLY A 339 -20.00 13.97 17.46
C GLY A 339 -21.03 14.90 16.80
N ARG A 340 -20.86 15.30 15.53
CA ARG A 340 -22.08 15.47 14.74
C ARG A 340 -22.67 14.06 14.65
N PRO A 341 -23.87 13.78 15.19
CA PRO A 341 -24.61 12.61 14.72
C PRO A 341 -24.54 12.69 13.20
N ALA A 342 -24.25 11.56 12.53
CA ALA A 342 -24.35 11.51 11.08
C ALA A 342 -25.66 12.25 10.75
N PRO A 343 -25.62 13.39 10.01
CA PRO A 343 -26.86 14.06 9.66
C PRO A 343 -27.75 12.98 9.08
N ASP A 344 -28.99 12.87 9.59
CA ASP A 344 -29.94 11.76 9.32
C ASP A 344 -29.58 11.11 8.00
N ALA A 345 -29.18 9.82 8.04
CA ALA A 345 -28.54 9.14 6.91
C ALA A 345 -29.26 9.56 5.63
N ASP A 346 -28.60 10.35 4.78
CA ASP A 346 -29.22 10.90 3.59
C ASP A 346 -29.61 9.72 2.70
N THR A 347 -30.89 9.33 2.80
CA THR A 347 -31.46 8.17 2.13
C THR A 347 -32.01 8.53 0.76
N CYS A 348 -31.81 9.76 0.30
CA CYS A 348 -32.28 10.20 -1.01
C CYS A 348 -31.40 9.60 -2.10
N ILE A 349 -31.93 8.62 -2.83
CA ILE A 349 -31.24 7.99 -3.96
C ILE A 349 -31.39 8.91 -5.17
N VAL A 350 -30.27 9.37 -5.72
CA VAL A 350 -30.24 10.27 -6.89
C VAL A 350 -29.57 9.65 -8.12
N GLN A 351 -28.85 8.55 -7.91
CA GLN A 351 -28.11 7.83 -8.95
C GLN A 351 -28.07 6.34 -8.59
N ALA A 352 -27.87 5.49 -9.59
CA ALA A 352 -27.59 4.08 -9.43
C ALA A 352 -26.17 3.75 -9.91
N VAL A 353 -25.53 2.77 -9.28
CA VAL A 353 -24.15 2.35 -9.59
C VAL A 353 -24.09 0.83 -9.66
N ILE A 354 -23.49 0.29 -10.72
CA ILE A 354 -23.32 -1.16 -10.89
C ILE A 354 -22.01 -1.62 -10.23
N HIS A 355 -22.09 -2.69 -9.43
CA HIS A 355 -20.95 -3.37 -8.81
C HIS A 355 -20.98 -4.89 -9.05
N PRO A 356 -19.82 -5.57 -9.20
CA PRO A 356 -18.47 -4.99 -9.23
C PRO A 356 -18.27 -4.06 -10.43
N ALA A 357 -17.36 -3.10 -10.31
CA ALA A 357 -17.05 -2.16 -11.39
C ALA A 357 -16.45 -2.88 -12.61
N ILE A 358 -15.61 -3.88 -12.36
CA ILE A 358 -15.10 -4.83 -13.35
C ILE A 358 -15.35 -6.24 -12.79
N GLY A 359 -16.18 -7.00 -13.49
CA GLY A 359 -16.48 -8.40 -13.18
C GLY A 359 -15.57 -9.37 -13.91
N ILE A 360 -15.14 -10.45 -13.24
CA ILE A 360 -14.33 -11.52 -13.84
C ILE A 360 -15.14 -12.82 -13.91
N ALA A 361 -15.58 -13.17 -15.12
CA ALA A 361 -16.10 -14.50 -15.44
C ALA A 361 -14.97 -15.38 -16.00
N ARG A 362 -15.13 -16.69 -15.98
CA ARG A 362 -14.14 -17.62 -16.56
C ARG A 362 -14.80 -18.74 -17.34
N VAL A 363 -14.16 -19.09 -18.46
CA VAL A 363 -14.56 -20.23 -19.29
C VAL A 363 -14.37 -21.55 -18.56
N GLY A 364 -15.13 -22.56 -18.95
CA GLY A 364 -15.08 -23.92 -18.41
C GLY A 364 -15.82 -24.88 -19.33
N SER A 365 -15.37 -26.13 -19.42
CA SER A 365 -15.91 -27.10 -20.40
C SER A 365 -17.31 -27.64 -20.04
N SER A 366 -17.78 -27.44 -18.80
CA SER A 366 -19.13 -27.84 -18.38
C SER A 366 -20.20 -26.98 -19.05
N GLU A 367 -21.14 -27.63 -19.71
CA GLU A 367 -22.21 -26.97 -20.47
C GLU A 367 -23.28 -26.38 -19.53
N ASP A 368 -23.58 -27.07 -18.42
CA ASP A 368 -24.73 -26.72 -17.58
C ASP A 368 -24.33 -26.30 -16.15
N GLU A 369 -23.18 -26.73 -15.63
CA GLU A 369 -22.77 -26.43 -14.25
C GLU A 369 -21.79 -25.25 -14.16
N TRP A 370 -22.02 -24.40 -13.16
CA TRP A 370 -21.22 -23.19 -12.91
C TRP A 370 -21.21 -22.84 -11.41
N PHE A 371 -20.37 -21.87 -11.04
CA PHE A 371 -20.30 -21.31 -9.69
C PHE A 371 -20.01 -19.82 -9.71
N LEU A 372 -20.33 -19.09 -8.64
CA LEU A 372 -20.01 -17.67 -8.51
C LEU A 372 -18.52 -17.45 -8.18
N GLY A 373 -17.90 -16.48 -8.84
CA GLY A 373 -16.59 -15.97 -8.45
C GLY A 373 -16.59 -15.31 -7.06
N PRO A 374 -15.41 -14.95 -6.53
CA PRO A 374 -15.29 -14.31 -5.22
C PRO A 374 -16.07 -12.98 -5.13
N GLU A 375 -16.87 -12.84 -4.07
CA GLU A 375 -17.59 -11.59 -3.73
C GLU A 375 -17.05 -10.91 -2.47
N VAL A 376 -16.12 -11.57 -1.79
CA VAL A 376 -15.35 -11.07 -0.65
C VAL A 376 -13.87 -11.36 -0.87
N ARG A 377 -13.00 -10.66 -0.14
CA ARG A 377 -11.55 -10.73 -0.30
C ARG A 377 -10.94 -12.06 0.14
N ASN A 378 -11.54 -12.69 1.16
CA ASN A 378 -11.10 -13.96 1.73
C ASN A 378 -12.25 -14.97 1.65
N PRO A 379 -12.66 -15.39 0.43
CA PRO A 379 -13.78 -16.30 0.27
C PRO A 379 -13.44 -17.66 0.90
N PRO A 380 -14.40 -18.34 1.54
CA PRO A 380 -14.15 -19.67 2.09
C PRO A 380 -13.75 -20.65 0.98
N ALA A 381 -12.88 -21.61 1.32
CA ALA A 381 -12.53 -22.69 0.42
C ALA A 381 -13.76 -23.56 0.10
N GLN A 382 -13.91 -23.90 -1.17
CA GLN A 382 -14.93 -24.85 -1.61
C GLN A 382 -14.50 -26.29 -1.27
N PRO A 383 -15.45 -27.21 -1.06
CA PRO A 383 -15.13 -28.60 -0.76
C PRO A 383 -14.38 -29.27 -1.93
N PRO A 384 -13.52 -30.28 -1.66
CA PRO A 384 -12.83 -31.01 -2.71
C PRO A 384 -13.78 -31.63 -3.75
N GLY A 385 -13.44 -31.52 -5.03
CA GLY A 385 -14.25 -31.92 -6.18
C GLY A 385 -15.29 -30.90 -6.65
N PHE A 386 -15.39 -29.72 -6.01
CA PHE A 386 -16.42 -28.74 -6.31
C PHE A 386 -16.35 -28.17 -7.73
N TYR A 387 -15.13 -27.97 -8.26
CA TYR A 387 -14.89 -27.23 -9.50
C TYR A 387 -15.18 -28.03 -10.78
N ARG A 388 -15.60 -29.29 -10.65
CA ARG A 388 -15.96 -30.15 -11.78
C ARG A 388 -17.36 -30.68 -11.65
N ASP A 389 -17.99 -30.88 -12.80
CA ASP A 389 -19.30 -31.53 -12.89
C ASP A 389 -19.17 -33.05 -12.73
N ALA A 390 -20.33 -33.74 -12.73
CA ALA A 390 -20.39 -35.20 -12.63
C ALA A 390 -19.69 -35.94 -13.79
N HIS A 391 -19.40 -35.27 -14.90
CA HIS A 391 -18.68 -35.81 -16.06
C HIS A 391 -17.20 -35.42 -16.07
N HIS A 392 -16.69 -34.86 -14.98
CA HIS A 392 -15.32 -34.37 -14.84
C HIS A 392 -14.95 -33.24 -15.81
N LYS A 393 -15.94 -32.49 -16.31
CA LYS A 393 -15.72 -31.24 -17.05
C LYS A 393 -15.58 -30.08 -16.07
N LEU A 394 -14.83 -29.06 -16.45
CA LEU A 394 -14.54 -27.91 -15.60
C LEU A 394 -15.74 -26.96 -15.56
N LYS A 395 -16.22 -26.60 -14.38
CA LYS A 395 -17.34 -25.64 -14.23
C LYS A 395 -16.95 -24.24 -14.67
N ARG A 396 -17.90 -23.52 -15.25
CA ARG A 396 -17.74 -22.10 -15.58
C ARG A 396 -17.76 -21.25 -14.30
N GLN A 397 -16.97 -20.19 -14.23
CA GLN A 397 -17.06 -19.18 -13.17
C GLN A 397 -17.93 -18.02 -13.66
N ALA A 398 -19.04 -17.78 -12.99
CA ALA A 398 -19.93 -16.66 -13.23
C ALA A 398 -19.54 -15.43 -12.42
N VAL A 399 -19.93 -14.26 -12.89
CA VAL A 399 -19.95 -13.03 -12.09
C VAL A 399 -21.39 -12.60 -11.83
N ARG A 400 -21.63 -12.10 -10.62
CA ARG A 400 -22.91 -11.50 -10.21
C ARG A 400 -22.78 -9.99 -10.07
N PHE A 401 -23.59 -9.25 -10.82
CA PHE A 401 -23.69 -7.80 -10.75
C PHE A 401 -24.93 -7.36 -9.98
N ARG A 402 -24.78 -6.29 -9.21
CA ARG A 402 -25.82 -5.65 -8.40
C ARG A 402 -25.92 -4.18 -8.76
N VAL A 403 -27.11 -3.61 -8.58
CA VAL A 403 -27.34 -2.16 -8.68
C VAL A 403 -27.46 -1.61 -7.26
N TYR A 404 -26.67 -0.60 -6.92
CA TYR A 404 -26.81 0.15 -5.68
C TYR A 404 -27.35 1.54 -5.94
N GLY A 405 -28.34 1.97 -5.15
CA GLY A 405 -28.80 3.34 -5.12
C GLY A 405 -27.88 4.18 -4.22
N VAL A 406 -27.37 5.29 -4.76
CA VAL A 406 -26.46 6.19 -4.02
C VAL A 406 -27.08 7.57 -3.86
N ASN A 407 -26.72 8.24 -2.76
CA ASN A 407 -27.10 9.64 -2.53
C ASN A 407 -26.19 10.60 -3.30
N ALA A 408 -26.47 11.90 -3.19
CA ALA A 408 -25.71 12.94 -3.91
C ALA A 408 -24.23 13.03 -3.52
N LYS A 409 -23.80 12.35 -2.44
CA LYS A 409 -22.40 12.24 -2.02
C LYS A 409 -21.74 10.96 -2.53
N GLY A 410 -22.45 10.12 -3.28
CA GLY A 410 -21.97 8.82 -3.76
C GLY A 410 -22.00 7.71 -2.71
N HIS A 411 -22.59 7.93 -1.52
CA HIS A 411 -22.70 6.87 -0.52
C HIS A 411 -23.82 5.89 -0.88
N ILE A 412 -23.53 4.59 -0.76
CA ILE A 412 -24.53 3.54 -0.93
C ILE A 412 -25.62 3.69 0.14
N VAL A 413 -26.87 3.84 -0.32
CA VAL A 413 -28.06 3.90 0.54
C VAL A 413 -28.69 2.51 0.69
N ARG A 414 -28.74 1.74 -0.40
CA ARG A 414 -29.22 0.35 -0.45
C ARG A 414 -28.87 -0.31 -1.79
N GLU A 415 -28.99 -1.63 -1.84
CA GLU A 415 -29.14 -2.37 -3.09
C GLU A 415 -30.54 -2.13 -3.66
N LEU A 416 -30.66 -1.90 -4.97
CA LEU A 416 -31.92 -1.81 -5.70
C LEU A 416 -32.22 -3.16 -6.34
N THR A 417 -33.45 -3.63 -6.18
CA THR A 417 -33.92 -4.93 -6.71
C THR A 417 -35.29 -4.77 -7.37
N PRO A 418 -35.84 -5.81 -8.03
CA PRO A 418 -37.21 -5.78 -8.54
C PRO A 418 -38.30 -5.50 -7.49
N ASP A 419 -38.00 -5.53 -6.18
CA ASP A 419 -38.96 -5.17 -5.14
C ASP A 419 -39.22 -3.67 -5.05
N ASP A 420 -38.23 -2.84 -5.39
CA ASP A 420 -38.30 -1.38 -5.21
C ASP A 420 -37.88 -0.55 -6.44
N ALA A 421 -37.33 -1.20 -7.48
CA ALA A 421 -36.97 -0.59 -8.75
C ALA A 421 -37.35 -1.49 -9.94
N LYS A 422 -37.63 -0.89 -11.10
CA LYS A 422 -37.61 -1.63 -12.37
C LYS A 422 -36.19 -1.61 -12.91
N ILE A 423 -35.64 -2.79 -13.17
CA ILE A 423 -34.26 -2.96 -13.64
C ILE A 423 -34.29 -3.79 -14.93
N GLU A 424 -33.80 -3.22 -16.02
CA GLU A 424 -33.49 -3.94 -17.25
C GLU A 424 -31.98 -3.93 -17.46
N TRP A 425 -31.36 -5.10 -17.40
CA TRP A 425 -29.93 -5.25 -17.64
C TRP A 425 -29.65 -5.33 -19.14
N LYS A 426 -28.53 -4.76 -19.57
CA LYS A 426 -28.02 -4.86 -20.94
C LYS A 426 -26.53 -5.21 -20.90
N VAL A 427 -26.16 -6.27 -21.62
CA VAL A 427 -24.76 -6.72 -21.75
C VAL A 427 -24.43 -6.96 -23.22
N GLN A 428 -23.23 -6.58 -23.63
CA GLN A 428 -22.68 -6.93 -24.93
C GLN A 428 -21.30 -7.54 -24.73
N LEU A 429 -21.07 -8.74 -25.26
CA LEU A 429 -19.76 -9.39 -25.27
C LEU A 429 -19.21 -9.39 -26.68
N ALA A 430 -17.89 -9.27 -26.83
CA ALA A 430 -17.23 -9.55 -28.10
C ALA A 430 -15.83 -10.11 -27.88
N ASN A 431 -15.33 -10.80 -28.91
CA ASN A 431 -13.94 -11.20 -29.02
C ASN A 431 -13.36 -10.64 -30.31
N THR A 432 -12.37 -9.76 -30.19
CA THR A 432 -11.73 -9.11 -31.35
C THR A 432 -10.25 -9.46 -31.49
N LYS A 433 -9.78 -10.51 -30.79
CA LYS A 433 -8.37 -10.91 -30.78
C LYS A 433 -7.80 -11.19 -32.17
N SER A 434 -8.53 -11.95 -32.98
CA SER A 434 -8.11 -12.35 -34.32
C SER A 434 -8.16 -11.18 -35.32
N ALA A 435 -8.98 -10.17 -35.04
CA ALA A 435 -9.07 -8.91 -35.77
C ALA A 435 -8.04 -7.86 -35.32
N TRP A 436 -7.28 -8.11 -34.26
CA TRP A 436 -6.32 -7.18 -33.68
C TRP A 436 -4.87 -7.45 -34.10
N TYR A 437 -3.93 -6.78 -33.44
CA TYR A 437 -2.49 -6.98 -33.60
C TYR A 437 -2.01 -8.20 -32.81
N GLY A 438 -0.90 -8.78 -33.26
CA GLY A 438 -0.17 -9.79 -32.51
C GLY A 438 0.44 -9.22 -31.24
N PHE A 439 0.76 -10.08 -30.28
CA PHE A 439 1.54 -9.69 -29.11
C PHE A 439 3.02 -9.98 -29.34
N GLN A 440 3.87 -8.95 -29.20
CA GLN A 440 5.33 -9.10 -29.22
C GLN A 440 5.93 -8.77 -27.85
N LEU A 441 5.59 -7.59 -27.35
CA LEU A 441 5.94 -7.10 -26.03
C LEU A 441 4.90 -6.05 -25.61
N ALA A 442 4.82 -5.73 -24.32
CA ALA A 442 4.09 -4.55 -23.87
C ALA A 442 4.68 -3.30 -24.54
N LEU A 443 3.86 -2.46 -25.17
CA LEU A 443 4.37 -1.30 -25.95
C LEU A 443 4.67 -0.06 -25.10
N ASP A 444 4.32 -0.11 -23.81
CA ASP A 444 4.54 0.97 -22.85
C ASP A 444 5.85 0.86 -22.06
N ILE A 445 6.71 -0.09 -22.42
CA ILE A 445 8.07 -0.21 -21.88
C ILE A 445 9.11 0.12 -22.96
N PRO A 446 10.27 0.70 -22.58
CA PRO A 446 11.32 1.07 -23.53
C PRO A 446 11.78 -0.10 -24.40
N GLU A 447 11.83 -1.31 -23.85
CA GLU A 447 12.34 -2.50 -24.52
C GLU A 447 11.56 -2.89 -25.79
N ALA A 448 10.31 -2.41 -25.91
CA ALA A 448 9.46 -2.65 -27.06
C ALA A 448 10.08 -2.15 -28.38
N ALA A 449 10.93 -1.11 -28.33
CA ALA A 449 11.60 -0.55 -29.50
C ALA A 449 12.55 -1.54 -30.19
N TRP A 450 13.00 -2.59 -29.49
CA TRP A 450 13.92 -3.60 -30.01
C TRP A 450 13.27 -4.98 -30.16
N ALA A 451 11.99 -5.11 -29.81
CA ALA A 451 11.22 -6.31 -30.11
C ALA A 451 10.84 -6.35 -31.60
N PRO A 452 10.49 -7.54 -32.14
CA PRO A 452 9.88 -7.62 -33.46
C PRO A 452 8.66 -6.70 -33.59
N PRO A 453 8.40 -6.11 -34.78
CA PRO A 453 7.25 -5.23 -34.98
C PRO A 453 5.93 -5.91 -34.62
N THR A 454 5.05 -5.16 -33.95
CA THR A 454 3.69 -5.62 -33.65
C THR A 454 2.78 -5.43 -34.87
N THR A 455 2.60 -6.48 -35.66
CA THR A 455 1.78 -6.46 -36.89
C THR A 455 0.37 -7.00 -36.65
N LEU A 456 -0.54 -6.72 -37.59
CA LEU A 456 -1.87 -7.34 -37.60
C LEU A 456 -1.79 -8.87 -37.60
N ARG A 457 -2.63 -9.52 -36.79
CA ARG A 457 -2.96 -10.95 -36.96
C ARG A 457 -3.82 -11.11 -38.20
N ASN A 458 -3.75 -12.24 -38.88
CA ASN A 458 -4.52 -12.53 -40.09
C ASN A 458 -4.34 -11.48 -41.20
N PRO A 459 -3.10 -11.02 -41.51
CA PRO A 459 -2.90 -9.90 -42.45
C PRO A 459 -3.34 -10.24 -43.88
N GLY A 460 -3.47 -11.52 -44.22
CA GLY A 460 -3.98 -11.98 -45.51
C GLY A 460 -5.51 -11.88 -45.67
N VAL A 461 -6.26 -11.58 -44.61
CA VAL A 461 -7.73 -11.47 -44.65
C VAL A 461 -8.13 -10.01 -44.86
N ALA A 462 -8.64 -9.69 -46.06
CA ALA A 462 -9.06 -8.34 -46.42
C ALA A 462 -10.31 -7.86 -45.66
N GLU A 463 -11.31 -8.74 -45.49
CA GLU A 463 -12.55 -8.46 -44.76
C GLU A 463 -12.35 -8.63 -43.24
N ARG A 464 -11.72 -7.65 -42.59
CA ARG A 464 -11.31 -7.71 -41.17
C ARG A 464 -12.46 -7.97 -40.20
N ASP A 465 -13.66 -7.46 -40.49
CA ASP A 465 -14.83 -7.64 -39.61
C ASP A 465 -15.22 -9.11 -39.46
N ARG A 466 -14.89 -9.96 -40.43
CA ARG A 466 -15.12 -11.42 -40.36
C ARG A 466 -14.24 -12.11 -39.33
N LEU A 467 -13.19 -11.45 -38.82
CA LEU A 467 -12.32 -11.99 -37.77
C LEU A 467 -12.78 -11.61 -36.36
N ALA A 468 -13.71 -10.67 -36.23
CA ALA A 468 -14.26 -10.25 -34.95
C ALA A 468 -15.56 -11.00 -34.64
N ILE A 469 -15.67 -11.57 -33.44
CA ILE A 469 -16.88 -12.25 -32.98
C ILE A 469 -17.68 -11.23 -32.17
N THR A 470 -18.73 -10.67 -32.79
CA THR A 470 -19.52 -9.54 -32.26
C THR A 470 -21.02 -9.88 -32.19
N PRO A 471 -21.44 -10.76 -31.27
CA PRO A 471 -22.85 -11.06 -31.07
C PRO A 471 -23.64 -9.80 -30.67
N ALA A 472 -24.95 -9.81 -30.92
CA ALA A 472 -25.80 -8.70 -30.57
C ALA A 472 -25.97 -8.60 -29.04
N ALA A 473 -26.09 -7.36 -28.52
CA ALA A 473 -26.34 -7.12 -27.11
C ALA A 473 -27.59 -7.88 -26.62
N ARG A 474 -27.54 -8.37 -25.38
CA ARG A 474 -28.63 -9.10 -24.74
C ARG A 474 -29.20 -8.29 -23.59
N THR A 475 -30.51 -8.39 -23.41
CA THR A 475 -31.23 -7.79 -22.29
C THR A 475 -31.98 -8.84 -21.48
N VAL A 476 -32.03 -8.64 -20.17
CA VAL A 476 -32.79 -9.46 -19.21
C VAL A 476 -33.38 -8.58 -18.12
N THR A 477 -34.56 -8.95 -17.62
CA THR A 477 -35.27 -8.22 -16.58
C THR A 477 -36.10 -9.18 -15.71
N GLY A 478 -36.40 -8.76 -14.48
CA GLY A 478 -37.14 -9.55 -13.52
C GLY A 478 -36.29 -10.56 -12.74
N ARG A 479 -36.95 -11.34 -11.89
CA ARG A 479 -36.35 -12.44 -11.11
C ARG A 479 -36.33 -13.71 -11.96
N ASP A 480 -35.32 -14.55 -11.75
CA ASP A 480 -35.19 -15.87 -12.39
C ASP A 480 -35.38 -15.82 -13.92
N ALA A 481 -34.88 -14.76 -14.56
CA ALA A 481 -35.01 -14.59 -16.01
C ALA A 481 -34.22 -15.70 -16.71
N ALA A 482 -34.82 -16.35 -17.71
CA ALA A 482 -34.17 -17.43 -18.44
C ALA A 482 -32.90 -16.96 -19.18
N PRO A 483 -31.89 -17.82 -19.35
CA PRO A 483 -30.65 -17.48 -20.04
C PRO A 483 -30.83 -16.92 -21.46
N ARG A 484 -30.10 -15.85 -21.74
CA ARG A 484 -30.00 -15.20 -23.06
C ARG A 484 -28.58 -15.37 -23.57
N ARG A 485 -28.43 -16.15 -24.65
CA ARG A 485 -27.13 -16.62 -25.17
C ARG A 485 -26.53 -15.64 -26.17
N PHE A 486 -25.21 -15.51 -26.15
CA PHE A 486 -24.42 -14.79 -27.16
C PHE A 486 -23.94 -15.78 -28.23
N ASP A 487 -24.87 -16.29 -29.04
CA ASP A 487 -24.69 -17.39 -30.00
C ASP A 487 -24.89 -16.96 -31.48
N ASP A 488 -25.14 -15.66 -31.73
CA ASP A 488 -25.28 -15.08 -33.07
C ASP A 488 -23.99 -14.44 -33.62
N GLY A 489 -22.92 -14.41 -32.81
CA GLY A 489 -21.58 -14.02 -33.24
C GLY A 489 -20.93 -15.07 -34.12
N ARG A 490 -20.09 -14.65 -35.08
CA ARG A 490 -19.40 -15.55 -36.00
C ARG A 490 -17.92 -15.22 -36.11
N PHE A 491 -17.11 -16.26 -36.29
CA PHE A 491 -15.74 -16.14 -36.78
C PHE A 491 -15.69 -16.72 -38.18
N MET A 492 -15.35 -15.90 -39.16
CA MET A 492 -15.58 -16.15 -40.57
C MET A 492 -17.06 -16.50 -40.80
N ASP A 493 -17.37 -17.73 -41.20
CA ASP A 493 -18.75 -18.18 -41.42
C ASP A 493 -19.27 -19.10 -40.29
N LYS A 494 -18.43 -19.39 -39.28
CA LYS A 494 -18.73 -20.35 -38.20
C LYS A 494 -19.31 -19.62 -36.98
N PRO A 495 -20.45 -20.08 -36.42
CA PRO A 495 -20.99 -19.50 -35.19
C PRO A 495 -20.07 -19.79 -33.99
N VAL A 496 -19.93 -18.81 -33.10
CA VAL A 496 -19.14 -18.93 -31.87
C VAL A 496 -19.98 -18.45 -30.70
N TYR A 497 -20.11 -19.31 -29.69
CA TYR A 497 -20.81 -19.01 -28.44
C TYR A 497 -19.86 -18.30 -27.48
N LEU A 498 -20.20 -17.07 -27.04
CA LEU A 498 -19.39 -16.28 -26.11
C LEU A 498 -19.88 -16.31 -24.65
N GLY A 499 -21.00 -16.99 -24.37
CA GLY A 499 -21.58 -17.05 -23.03
C GLY A 499 -23.08 -16.73 -23.00
N GLU A 500 -23.58 -16.41 -21.82
CA GLU A 500 -24.99 -16.07 -21.60
C GLU A 500 -25.21 -15.19 -20.37
N ILE A 501 -26.34 -14.49 -20.34
CA ILE A 501 -26.80 -13.71 -19.18
C ILE A 501 -28.18 -14.18 -18.70
N PHE A 502 -28.42 -14.08 -17.40
CA PHE A 502 -29.70 -14.34 -16.75
C PHE A 502 -29.78 -13.56 -15.43
N THR A 503 -30.88 -13.67 -14.69
CA THR A 503 -30.99 -13.09 -13.36
C THR A 503 -31.21 -14.16 -12.29
N ASP A 504 -30.68 -13.91 -11.09
CA ASP A 504 -30.97 -14.73 -9.92
C ASP A 504 -32.38 -14.44 -9.35
N ASP A 505 -32.70 -15.12 -8.25
CA ASP A 505 -33.97 -14.99 -7.54
C ASP A 505 -34.21 -13.57 -7.01
N GLN A 506 -33.17 -12.74 -6.89
CA GLN A 506 -33.21 -11.33 -6.50
C GLN A 506 -33.17 -10.36 -7.68
N GLY A 507 -33.18 -10.86 -8.92
CA GLY A 507 -33.08 -10.01 -10.12
C GLY A 507 -31.68 -9.46 -10.38
N ARG A 508 -30.66 -9.98 -9.68
CA ARG A 508 -29.25 -9.60 -9.90
C ARG A 508 -28.76 -10.27 -11.17
N LEU A 509 -27.98 -9.56 -11.96
CA LEU A 509 -27.47 -10.07 -13.23
C LEU A 509 -26.37 -11.10 -12.98
N ILE A 510 -26.50 -12.28 -13.59
CA ILE A 510 -25.44 -13.28 -13.69
C ILE A 510 -24.91 -13.29 -15.12
N VAL A 511 -23.59 -13.26 -15.27
CA VAL A 511 -22.91 -13.38 -16.56
C VAL A 511 -21.99 -14.61 -16.55
N LEU A 512 -22.19 -15.50 -17.52
CA LEU A 512 -21.31 -16.63 -17.81
C LEU A 512 -20.54 -16.39 -19.11
N GLY A 513 -19.31 -16.89 -19.15
CA GLY A 513 -18.49 -16.92 -20.36
C GLY A 513 -18.76 -18.12 -21.27
N GLY A 514 -17.93 -18.25 -22.31
CA GLY A 514 -17.89 -19.41 -23.20
C GLY A 514 -17.48 -20.72 -22.50
N HIS A 515 -17.36 -21.78 -23.31
CA HIS A 515 -17.04 -23.13 -22.86
C HIS A 515 -15.54 -23.48 -22.94
N GLY A 516 -14.68 -22.51 -23.27
CA GLY A 516 -13.25 -22.73 -23.50
C GLY A 516 -12.97 -23.30 -24.88
N ALA A 517 -13.89 -23.14 -25.84
CA ALA A 517 -13.72 -23.61 -27.21
C ALA A 517 -12.74 -22.73 -27.99
N ALA A 518 -11.87 -23.36 -28.76
CA ALA A 518 -10.98 -22.70 -29.72
C ALA A 518 -10.85 -23.54 -30.99
N ALA A 519 -10.76 -22.88 -32.14
CA ALA A 519 -10.60 -23.54 -33.43
C ALA A 519 -9.94 -22.62 -34.46
N SER A 520 -9.35 -23.23 -35.49
CA SER A 520 -8.96 -22.54 -36.72
C SER A 520 -10.05 -22.64 -37.79
N TYR A 521 -10.19 -21.61 -38.63
CA TYR A 521 -11.16 -21.69 -39.72
C TYR A 521 -10.72 -22.66 -40.84
N ASP A 522 -9.41 -22.86 -41.01
CA ASP A 522 -8.78 -23.65 -42.07
C ASP A 522 -8.22 -25.01 -41.63
N GLY A 523 -8.31 -25.35 -40.34
CA GLY A 523 -7.77 -26.61 -39.80
C GLY A 523 -6.26 -26.58 -39.55
N SER A 524 -5.61 -25.41 -39.65
CA SER A 524 -4.22 -25.22 -39.25
C SER A 524 -4.02 -25.53 -37.76
N ARG A 525 -2.84 -26.09 -37.43
CA ARG A 525 -2.40 -26.28 -36.04
C ARG A 525 -1.90 -24.96 -35.46
N ALA A 526 -2.08 -24.76 -34.17
CA ALA A 526 -1.40 -23.68 -33.47
C ALA A 526 0.10 -23.99 -33.37
N VAL A 527 0.96 -22.99 -33.57
CA VAL A 527 2.42 -23.15 -33.65
C VAL A 527 3.20 -22.17 -32.76
N THR A 528 2.57 -21.08 -32.31
CA THR A 528 3.17 -20.08 -31.41
C THR A 528 2.38 -19.97 -30.10
N PHE A 529 2.95 -19.34 -29.08
CA PHE A 529 2.27 -19.17 -27.79
C PHE A 529 1.14 -18.13 -27.82
N ALA A 530 1.19 -17.12 -28.70
CA ALA A 530 0.24 -15.99 -28.68
C ALA A 530 -0.36 -15.57 -30.02
N ASN A 531 0.32 -15.84 -31.14
CA ASN A 531 -0.02 -15.31 -32.45
C ASN A 531 -0.23 -16.47 -33.42
N ASN A 532 -1.42 -17.08 -33.38
CA ASN A 532 -1.78 -18.17 -34.28
C ASN A 532 -2.77 -17.66 -35.33
N GLU A 533 -2.31 -17.60 -36.57
CA GLU A 533 -3.10 -17.22 -37.74
C GLU A 533 -4.25 -18.20 -37.95
N ALA A 534 -5.37 -17.73 -38.47
CA ALA A 534 -6.63 -18.46 -38.67
C ALA A 534 -7.38 -18.93 -37.42
N TRP A 535 -6.85 -18.70 -36.20
CA TRP A 535 -7.47 -19.13 -34.94
C TRP A 535 -8.41 -18.10 -34.32
N HIS A 536 -9.38 -18.61 -33.56
CA HIS A 536 -10.17 -17.87 -32.58
C HIS A 536 -10.30 -18.66 -31.27
N ASP A 537 -10.82 -18.02 -30.22
CA ASP A 537 -11.31 -18.64 -29.00
C ASP A 537 -12.64 -18.01 -28.56
N ASP A 538 -13.16 -18.39 -27.39
CA ASP A 538 -14.46 -17.98 -26.87
C ASP A 538 -14.40 -17.21 -25.53
N VAL A 539 -13.21 -16.70 -25.18
CA VAL A 539 -13.14 -15.62 -24.18
C VAL A 539 -13.67 -14.33 -24.80
N ALA A 540 -14.02 -13.35 -23.97
CA ALA A 540 -14.65 -12.12 -24.43
C ALA A 540 -14.58 -11.04 -23.34
N ASP A 541 -14.96 -9.83 -23.69
CA ASP A 541 -15.26 -8.78 -22.71
C ASP A 541 -16.30 -7.81 -23.26
N GLY A 542 -16.88 -7.00 -22.37
CA GLY A 542 -17.69 -5.89 -22.81
C GLY A 542 -18.50 -5.19 -21.71
N PRO A 543 -19.28 -4.17 -22.10
CA PRO A 543 -20.00 -3.31 -21.17
C PRO A 543 -21.19 -4.03 -20.53
N VAL A 544 -21.40 -3.69 -19.25
CA VAL A 544 -22.59 -4.03 -18.46
C VAL A 544 -23.27 -2.73 -18.06
N SER A 545 -24.50 -2.53 -18.53
CA SER A 545 -25.33 -1.38 -18.18
C SER A 545 -26.71 -1.83 -17.72
N ALA A 546 -27.48 -0.89 -17.16
CA ALA A 546 -28.86 -1.14 -16.79
C ALA A 546 -29.70 0.13 -16.99
N ASP A 547 -30.96 -0.07 -17.35
CA ASP A 547 -32.00 0.95 -17.22
C ASP A 547 -32.71 0.75 -15.89
N VAL A 548 -32.67 1.77 -15.03
CA VAL A 548 -33.20 1.72 -13.66
C VAL A 548 -34.26 2.79 -13.47
N GLU A 549 -35.50 2.38 -13.18
CA GLU A 549 -36.59 3.25 -12.76
C GLU A 549 -36.89 3.00 -11.29
N TYR A 550 -36.63 3.98 -10.44
CA TYR A 550 -36.84 3.93 -8.99
C TYR A 550 -37.88 4.98 -8.60
N GLN A 551 -38.98 4.56 -7.96
CA GLN A 551 -40.08 5.45 -7.55
C GLN A 551 -40.63 6.35 -8.68
N GLY A 552 -40.70 5.82 -9.91
CA GLY A 552 -41.18 6.55 -11.10
C GLY A 552 -40.15 7.51 -11.72
N MET A 553 -38.92 7.55 -11.20
CA MET A 553 -37.81 8.33 -11.75
C MET A 553 -36.79 7.41 -12.43
N ARG A 554 -36.41 7.74 -13.66
CA ARG A 554 -35.27 7.10 -14.33
C ARG A 554 -33.97 7.64 -13.74
N LEU A 555 -33.17 6.77 -13.13
CA LEU A 555 -31.88 7.14 -12.54
C LEU A 555 -30.79 7.17 -13.61
N ASN A 556 -29.78 8.03 -13.42
CA ASN A 556 -28.51 7.86 -14.10
C ASN A 556 -27.81 6.62 -13.53
N VAL A 557 -27.26 5.76 -14.39
CA VAL A 557 -26.62 4.50 -13.98
C VAL A 557 -25.15 4.54 -14.34
N VAL A 558 -24.27 4.48 -13.35
CA VAL A 558 -22.82 4.31 -13.58
C VAL A 558 -22.57 2.86 -14.00
N PRO A 559 -22.05 2.63 -15.21
CA PRO A 559 -21.96 1.29 -15.78
C PRO A 559 -20.76 0.51 -15.21
N ALA A 560 -20.70 -0.77 -15.57
CA ALA A 560 -19.61 -1.69 -15.25
C ALA A 560 -19.09 -2.39 -16.52
N TRP A 561 -18.05 -3.21 -16.35
CA TRP A 561 -17.49 -4.05 -17.41
C TRP A 561 -17.42 -5.50 -16.96
N VAL A 562 -17.50 -6.45 -17.89
CA VAL A 562 -17.21 -7.86 -17.65
C VAL A 562 -16.04 -8.32 -18.51
N VAL A 563 -15.12 -9.05 -17.92
CA VAL A 563 -14.02 -9.75 -18.59
C VAL A 563 -14.23 -11.25 -18.39
N VAL A 564 -14.32 -11.99 -19.50
CA VAL A 564 -14.35 -13.45 -19.52
C VAL A 564 -12.92 -13.92 -19.75
N ALA A 565 -12.35 -14.61 -18.77
CA ALA A 565 -10.96 -15.03 -18.75
C ALA A 565 -10.79 -16.55 -18.88
N PRO A 566 -9.54 -17.02 -19.07
CA PRO A 566 -9.17 -18.43 -18.85
C PRO A 566 -9.59 -18.96 -17.47
N PRO A 567 -9.66 -20.29 -17.30
CA PRO A 567 -9.95 -20.91 -16.01
C PRO A 567 -8.95 -20.53 -14.92
N ASN A 568 -9.37 -20.67 -13.67
CA ASN A 568 -8.52 -20.47 -12.50
C ASN A 568 -8.18 -21.82 -11.87
N TYR A 569 -6.97 -22.33 -12.12
CA TYR A 569 -6.52 -23.60 -11.56
C TYR A 569 -5.98 -23.48 -10.11
N GLY A 570 -5.86 -22.26 -9.58
CA GLY A 570 -5.52 -21.96 -8.18
C GLY A 570 -6.57 -21.06 -7.53
N PRO A 571 -7.82 -21.53 -7.34
CA PRO A 571 -8.98 -20.70 -6.97
C PRO A 571 -8.81 -19.92 -5.67
N GLN A 572 -8.01 -20.41 -4.73
CA GLN A 572 -7.73 -19.77 -3.45
C GLN A 572 -6.46 -18.91 -3.45
N ARG A 573 -5.72 -18.88 -4.57
CA ARG A 573 -4.40 -18.26 -4.66
C ARG A 573 -4.47 -16.92 -5.40
N GLN A 574 -3.67 -15.98 -4.92
CA GLN A 574 -3.46 -14.64 -5.49
C GLN A 574 -1.99 -14.51 -5.88
N SER A 575 -1.68 -13.72 -6.92
CA SER A 575 -0.28 -13.33 -7.20
C SER A 575 0.18 -12.29 -6.19
N VAL A 576 1.50 -12.13 -6.04
CA VAL A 576 2.10 -11.12 -5.14
C VAL A 576 1.57 -9.72 -5.46
N ARG A 577 1.50 -9.40 -6.76
CA ARG A 577 0.83 -8.20 -7.27
C ARG A 577 -0.41 -8.63 -8.07
N THR A 578 -1.55 -8.06 -7.70
CA THR A 578 -2.86 -8.35 -8.30
C THR A 578 -3.29 -7.20 -9.21
N MET A 579 -4.32 -7.43 -10.03
CA MET A 579 -4.91 -6.36 -10.85
C MET A 579 -5.45 -5.21 -9.97
N TRP A 580 -5.94 -5.51 -8.77
CA TRP A 580 -6.32 -4.49 -7.78
C TRP A 580 -5.14 -3.58 -7.43
N ASP A 581 -3.97 -4.15 -7.12
CA ASP A 581 -2.79 -3.38 -6.72
C ASP A 581 -2.27 -2.50 -7.86
N LEU A 582 -2.28 -3.04 -9.09
CA LEU A 582 -1.93 -2.28 -10.29
C LEU A 582 -2.90 -1.11 -10.53
N MET A 583 -4.21 -1.37 -10.57
CA MET A 583 -5.20 -0.33 -10.87
C MET A 583 -5.25 0.73 -9.77
N ARG A 584 -5.02 0.35 -8.50
CA ARG A 584 -4.90 1.29 -7.38
C ARG A 584 -3.68 2.20 -7.56
N ASP A 585 -2.53 1.65 -7.95
CA ASP A 585 -1.32 2.43 -8.22
C ASP A 585 -1.53 3.42 -9.38
N VAL A 586 -2.18 2.98 -10.46
CA VAL A 586 -2.57 3.84 -11.59
C VAL A 586 -3.47 4.99 -11.12
N ALA A 587 -4.52 4.68 -10.36
CA ALA A 587 -5.46 5.69 -9.87
C ALA A 587 -4.80 6.71 -8.91
N ILE A 588 -3.86 6.27 -8.06
CA ILE A 588 -3.09 7.15 -7.18
C ILE A 588 -2.18 8.06 -8.01
N ASN A 589 -1.42 7.50 -8.94
CA ASN A 589 -0.47 8.25 -9.76
C ASN A 589 -1.18 9.22 -10.72
N ALA A 590 -2.39 8.90 -11.17
CA ALA A 590 -3.24 9.77 -11.97
C ALA A 590 -4.02 10.81 -11.14
N GLY A 591 -3.90 10.81 -9.80
CA GLY A 591 -4.61 11.73 -8.92
C GLY A 591 -6.11 11.46 -8.77
N MET A 592 -6.59 10.29 -9.22
CA MET A 592 -7.99 9.86 -9.07
C MET A 592 -8.28 9.30 -7.67
N LEU A 593 -7.26 8.76 -6.99
CA LEU A 593 -7.34 8.34 -5.59
C LEU A 593 -6.25 9.02 -4.75
N PRO A 594 -6.55 9.41 -3.51
CA PRO A 594 -5.53 9.92 -2.61
C PRO A 594 -4.58 8.79 -2.21
N ARG A 595 -3.27 9.07 -2.23
CA ARG A 595 -2.29 8.17 -1.62
C ARG A 595 -2.52 8.12 -0.10
N PRO A 596 -2.53 6.93 0.54
CA PRO A 596 -2.59 6.83 1.99
C PRO A 596 -1.41 7.57 2.66
N ARG A 597 -1.68 8.30 3.74
CA ARG A 597 -0.64 9.01 4.50
C ARG A 597 0.30 8.05 5.23
N ARG A 598 -0.25 6.96 5.75
CA ARG A 598 0.46 5.86 6.41
C ARG A 598 -0.19 4.55 5.92
N PRO A 599 0.59 3.53 5.53
CA PRO A 599 0.01 2.23 5.17
C PRO A 599 -0.58 1.53 6.39
N SER A 600 -1.61 0.73 6.17
CA SER A 600 -2.08 -0.27 7.13
C SER A 600 -1.20 -1.51 7.06
N PHE A 601 -0.77 -2.03 8.21
CA PHE A 601 -0.09 -3.33 8.21
C PHE A 601 -0.99 -4.41 7.63
N THR A 602 -2.25 -4.50 8.07
CA THR A 602 -3.14 -5.59 7.69
C THR A 602 -3.64 -5.50 6.25
N PHE A 603 -3.87 -4.29 5.74
CA PHE A 603 -4.54 -4.08 4.45
C PHE A 603 -3.59 -3.74 3.30
N ASP A 604 -2.39 -3.23 3.60
CA ASP A 604 -1.41 -2.80 2.59
C ASP A 604 -0.10 -3.62 2.61
N ILE A 605 0.38 -4.06 3.80
CA ILE A 605 1.67 -4.77 3.94
C ILE A 605 1.51 -6.29 3.99
N LEU A 606 0.73 -6.78 4.95
CA LEU A 606 0.52 -8.21 5.20
C LEU A 606 0.09 -8.99 3.95
N PRO A 607 -0.79 -8.49 3.06
CA PRO A 607 -1.17 -9.22 1.86
C PRO A 607 0.03 -9.58 0.97
N ILE A 608 1.09 -8.76 0.92
CA ILE A 608 2.30 -9.07 0.15
C ILE A 608 2.94 -10.37 0.67
N PHE A 609 3.04 -10.51 1.99
CA PHE A 609 3.64 -11.70 2.63
C PHE A 609 2.73 -12.92 2.51
N GLU A 610 1.43 -12.76 2.77
CA GLU A 610 0.44 -13.83 2.64
C GLU A 610 0.35 -14.39 1.22
N ARG A 611 0.47 -13.52 0.20
CA ARG A 611 0.46 -13.92 -1.20
C ARG A 611 1.72 -14.70 -1.57
N MET A 612 2.92 -14.24 -1.16
CA MET A 612 4.17 -14.99 -1.38
C MET A 612 4.13 -16.37 -0.69
N ALA A 613 3.68 -16.43 0.56
CA ALA A 613 3.51 -17.69 1.28
C ALA A 613 2.43 -18.56 0.63
N GLY A 614 1.35 -17.97 0.12
CA GLY A 614 0.27 -18.68 -0.56
C GLY A 614 0.70 -19.37 -1.86
N LEU A 615 1.71 -18.83 -2.56
CA LEU A 615 2.26 -19.45 -3.77
C LEU A 615 2.98 -20.79 -3.52
N GLN A 616 3.23 -21.19 -2.26
CA GLN A 616 3.81 -22.49 -1.90
C GLN A 616 3.02 -23.70 -2.44
N TRP A 617 1.74 -23.50 -2.74
CA TRP A 617 0.86 -24.58 -3.18
C TRP A 617 0.92 -24.82 -4.69
N VAL A 618 1.53 -23.89 -5.43
CA VAL A 618 1.49 -23.84 -6.90
C VAL A 618 2.87 -23.64 -7.53
N ASN A 619 3.93 -23.47 -6.74
CA ASN A 619 5.32 -23.38 -7.20
C ASN A 619 6.28 -23.89 -6.12
N ALA A 620 7.20 -24.78 -6.49
CA ALA A 620 8.11 -25.42 -5.54
C ALA A 620 9.19 -24.46 -4.97
N GLY A 621 9.61 -23.46 -5.75
CA GLY A 621 10.54 -22.43 -5.28
C GLY A 621 9.93 -21.57 -4.18
N PHE A 622 8.69 -21.08 -4.38
CA PHE A 622 7.95 -20.40 -3.32
C PHE A 622 7.67 -21.29 -2.11
N ALA A 623 7.45 -22.60 -2.31
CA ALA A 623 7.27 -23.55 -1.20
C ALA A 623 8.49 -23.66 -0.31
N SER A 624 9.69 -23.74 -0.90
CA SER A 624 10.96 -23.78 -0.18
C SER A 624 11.30 -22.43 0.49
N GLY A 625 11.02 -21.33 -0.21
CA GLY A 625 11.34 -19.98 0.24
C GLY A 625 10.40 -19.44 1.32
N PHE A 626 9.11 -19.36 1.01
CA PHE A 626 8.11 -18.63 1.82
C PHE A 626 7.01 -19.54 2.40
N GLY A 627 7.00 -20.81 2.00
CA GLY A 627 6.00 -21.77 2.46
C GLY A 627 6.11 -22.08 3.95
N TRP A 628 5.25 -22.99 4.43
CA TRP A 628 5.23 -23.40 5.82
C TRP A 628 6.61 -23.87 6.30
N LYS A 629 7.17 -23.18 7.33
CA LYS A 629 8.55 -23.39 7.82
C LYS A 629 9.64 -23.23 6.76
N GLY A 630 9.37 -22.50 5.69
CA GLY A 630 10.36 -22.11 4.69
C GLY A 630 11.42 -21.15 5.27
N ALA A 631 12.47 -20.90 4.49
CA ALA A 631 13.58 -20.05 4.91
C ALA A 631 13.17 -18.61 5.28
N ASN A 632 12.09 -18.13 4.66
CA ASN A 632 11.51 -16.80 4.81
C ASN A 632 10.02 -16.89 5.18
N ASP A 633 9.64 -17.69 6.19
CA ASP A 633 8.26 -17.74 6.68
C ASP A 633 7.89 -16.43 7.41
N LEU A 634 7.38 -15.46 6.63
CA LEU A 634 6.93 -14.15 7.10
C LEU A 634 5.52 -14.15 7.69
N THR A 635 4.84 -15.30 7.69
CA THR A 635 3.43 -15.44 8.08
C THR A 635 3.21 -16.24 9.35
N SER A 636 4.27 -16.79 9.94
CA SER A 636 4.22 -17.39 11.27
C SER A 636 3.74 -16.38 12.33
N ALA A 637 3.07 -16.87 13.38
CA ALA A 637 2.60 -16.00 14.47
C ALA A 637 3.72 -15.19 15.12
N GLU A 638 4.93 -15.77 15.24
CA GLU A 638 6.11 -15.09 15.74
C GLU A 638 6.60 -13.98 14.79
N ALA A 639 6.65 -14.25 13.48
CA ALA A 639 7.01 -13.26 12.49
C ALA A 639 5.99 -12.10 12.49
N LEU A 640 4.70 -12.40 12.44
CA LEU A 640 3.64 -11.38 12.40
C LEU A 640 3.63 -10.49 13.64
N ALA A 641 3.82 -11.06 14.83
CA ALA A 641 3.91 -10.28 16.06
C ALA A 641 5.03 -9.22 16.00
N ARG A 642 6.17 -9.54 15.37
CA ARG A 642 7.31 -8.63 15.23
C ARG A 642 7.17 -7.68 14.03
N LEU A 643 6.68 -8.17 12.89
CA LEU A 643 6.53 -7.39 11.67
C LEU A 643 5.40 -6.36 11.78
N SER A 644 4.38 -6.64 12.59
CA SER A 644 3.28 -5.70 12.89
C SER A 644 3.59 -4.67 13.98
N ASP A 645 4.73 -4.80 14.67
CA ASP A 645 5.22 -3.83 15.64
C ASP A 645 6.08 -2.80 14.93
N GLY A 646 5.68 -1.54 14.96
CA GLY A 646 6.38 -0.36 14.44
C GLY A 646 7.41 0.22 15.42
N GLY A 647 7.56 -0.37 16.60
CA GLY A 647 8.57 0.01 17.58
C GLY A 647 10.00 -0.19 17.10
N GLY A 648 10.95 0.46 17.78
CA GLY A 648 12.38 0.37 17.46
C GLY A 648 12.95 -1.04 17.64
N ALA A 649 12.36 -1.87 18.50
CA ALA A 649 12.81 -3.25 18.74
C ALA A 649 12.74 -4.14 17.49
N SER A 650 11.80 -3.85 16.59
CA SER A 650 11.56 -4.63 15.37
C SER A 650 12.08 -3.93 14.10
N ALA A 651 12.67 -2.72 14.22
CA ALA A 651 13.07 -1.89 13.08
C ALA A 651 14.04 -2.60 12.13
N GLU A 652 15.12 -3.18 12.65
CA GLU A 652 16.12 -3.89 11.83
C GLU A 652 15.53 -5.07 11.06
N LEU A 653 14.62 -5.83 11.68
CA LEU A 653 13.92 -6.92 10.99
C LEU A 653 13.11 -6.40 9.81
N ARG A 654 12.34 -5.32 10.02
CA ARG A 654 11.53 -4.73 8.94
C ARG A 654 12.41 -4.17 7.82
N HIS A 655 13.53 -3.53 8.14
CA HIS A 655 14.52 -3.09 7.14
C HIS A 655 15.14 -4.25 6.36
N LEU A 656 15.52 -5.34 7.03
CA LEU A 656 16.08 -6.53 6.37
C LEU A 656 15.09 -7.14 5.38
N VAL A 657 13.81 -7.23 5.76
CA VAL A 657 12.74 -7.74 4.90
C VAL A 657 12.46 -6.78 3.74
N ALA A 658 12.34 -5.47 4.00
CA ALA A 658 12.09 -4.48 2.94
C ALA A 658 13.21 -4.47 1.89
N ASN A 659 14.46 -4.62 2.31
CA ASN A 659 15.62 -4.66 1.42
C ASN A 659 15.74 -5.96 0.60
N GLN A 660 14.87 -6.96 0.82
CA GLN A 660 14.79 -8.13 -0.07
C GLN A 660 13.97 -7.84 -1.33
N PHE A 661 13.11 -6.81 -1.31
CA PHE A 661 12.30 -6.46 -2.48
C PHE A 661 13.13 -5.69 -3.51
N ARG A 662 12.86 -5.99 -4.78
CA ARG A 662 13.57 -5.44 -5.93
C ARG A 662 13.52 -3.92 -5.97
N ASP A 663 14.69 -3.30 -6.14
CA ASP A 663 14.84 -1.89 -6.50
C ASP A 663 15.45 -1.81 -7.89
N ASP A 664 14.65 -1.35 -8.86
CA ASP A 664 15.05 -1.28 -10.26
C ASP A 664 16.31 -0.41 -10.49
N ALA A 665 16.60 0.53 -9.59
CA ALA A 665 17.79 1.39 -9.67
C ALA A 665 19.07 0.74 -9.09
N VAL A 666 18.93 -0.30 -8.27
CA VAL A 666 20.06 -0.93 -7.56
C VAL A 666 20.33 -2.34 -8.09
N ASP A 667 19.30 -3.17 -8.21
CA ASP A 667 19.42 -4.60 -8.47
C ASP A 667 18.36 -5.16 -9.44
N GLY A 668 17.70 -4.30 -10.22
CA GLY A 668 16.63 -4.66 -11.16
C GLY A 668 16.95 -5.84 -12.09
N ALA A 669 18.20 -5.97 -12.56
CA ALA A 669 18.60 -7.08 -13.44
C ALA A 669 18.79 -8.43 -12.71
N SER A 670 18.89 -8.44 -11.38
CA SER A 670 19.16 -9.64 -10.59
C SER A 670 17.92 -10.53 -10.44
N PRO A 671 17.97 -11.85 -10.63
CA PRO A 671 16.83 -12.72 -10.36
C PRO A 671 16.59 -13.00 -8.85
N LYS A 672 17.45 -12.50 -7.95
CA LYS A 672 17.39 -12.84 -6.50
C LYS A 672 16.34 -12.04 -5.69
N PRO A 673 16.21 -10.71 -5.86
CA PRO A 673 15.25 -9.91 -5.09
C PRO A 673 13.81 -10.35 -5.34
N TRP A 674 12.95 -10.07 -4.36
CA TRP A 674 11.54 -10.41 -4.38
C TRP A 674 10.71 -9.39 -5.18
N PRO A 675 9.61 -9.84 -5.81
CA PRO A 675 9.16 -11.23 -5.90
C PRO A 675 9.94 -12.04 -6.95
N TRP A 676 9.95 -13.37 -6.82
CA TRP A 676 10.56 -14.30 -7.79
C TRP A 676 9.69 -14.54 -9.03
N LEU A 677 9.19 -13.45 -9.61
CA LEU A 677 8.36 -13.47 -10.81
C LEU A 677 9.13 -12.87 -12.00
N TYR A 678 8.89 -13.39 -13.20
CA TYR A 678 9.38 -12.79 -14.44
C TYR A 678 8.74 -11.41 -14.66
N GLY A 679 9.48 -10.51 -15.33
CA GLY A 679 9.02 -9.17 -15.70
C GLY A 679 8.60 -9.10 -17.17
N ASP A 680 8.07 -7.94 -17.56
CA ASP A 680 7.50 -7.72 -18.90
C ASP A 680 8.51 -7.97 -20.04
N ALA A 681 9.78 -7.62 -19.80
CA ALA A 681 10.89 -7.74 -20.75
C ALA A 681 11.75 -8.99 -20.54
N MET A 682 11.21 -10.01 -19.85
CA MET A 682 11.87 -11.31 -19.66
C MET A 682 12.40 -11.88 -20.98
N ASN A 683 13.69 -12.22 -20.98
CA ASN A 683 14.38 -12.85 -22.11
C ASN A 683 15.33 -13.96 -21.63
N VAL A 684 15.65 -14.90 -22.52
CA VAL A 684 16.56 -16.03 -22.34
C VAL A 684 17.49 -16.08 -23.56
N PRO A 685 18.82 -15.90 -23.36
CA PRO A 685 19.46 -15.53 -22.10
C PRO A 685 18.97 -14.15 -21.58
N PRO A 686 19.05 -13.88 -20.26
CA PRO A 686 18.60 -12.62 -19.67
C PRO A 686 19.11 -11.39 -20.42
N ALA A 687 18.21 -10.46 -20.72
CA ALA A 687 18.59 -9.18 -21.31
C ALA A 687 19.05 -8.19 -20.22
N ALA A 688 19.90 -7.23 -20.59
CA ALA A 688 20.36 -6.18 -19.68
C ALA A 688 19.26 -5.13 -19.46
N THR A 689 18.21 -5.49 -18.72
CA THR A 689 17.06 -4.63 -18.42
C THR A 689 16.60 -4.83 -16.96
N PRO A 690 16.17 -3.76 -16.26
CA PRO A 690 15.54 -3.90 -14.95
C PRO A 690 14.18 -4.63 -15.01
N ARG A 691 13.56 -4.73 -16.19
CA ARG A 691 12.26 -5.37 -16.41
C ARG A 691 12.36 -6.86 -16.79
N GLN A 692 13.52 -7.47 -16.59
CA GLN A 692 13.72 -8.92 -16.74
C GLN A 692 12.89 -9.69 -15.70
N ASN A 693 12.76 -9.15 -14.48
CA ASN A 693 12.00 -9.71 -13.36
C ASN A 693 11.01 -8.66 -12.85
N ALA A 694 9.94 -9.08 -12.20
CA ALA A 694 8.94 -8.16 -11.67
C ALA A 694 9.42 -7.44 -10.40
N SER A 695 8.93 -6.22 -10.22
CA SER A 695 8.98 -5.45 -8.98
C SER A 695 7.55 -5.19 -8.45
N LEU A 696 7.42 -4.81 -7.18
CA LEU A 696 6.16 -4.30 -6.67
C LEU A 696 5.85 -2.93 -7.29
N SER A 697 4.59 -2.47 -7.18
CA SER A 697 4.26 -1.13 -7.68
C SER A 697 5.00 -0.03 -6.91
N GLY A 698 5.16 1.14 -7.53
CA GLY A 698 5.78 2.30 -6.88
C GLY A 698 5.09 2.67 -5.57
N THR A 699 3.75 2.59 -5.53
CA THR A 699 2.97 2.77 -4.30
C THR A 699 3.31 1.72 -3.24
N GLN A 700 3.38 0.43 -3.59
CA GLN A 700 3.71 -0.64 -2.65
C GLN A 700 5.13 -0.51 -2.10
N MET A 701 6.11 -0.16 -2.94
CA MET A 701 7.50 0.07 -2.51
C MET A 701 7.60 1.24 -1.52
N GLN A 702 6.86 2.33 -1.74
CA GLN A 702 6.81 3.46 -0.80
C GLN A 702 6.13 3.09 0.53
N MET A 703 5.10 2.23 0.48
CA MET A 703 4.44 1.71 1.68
C MET A 703 5.37 0.78 2.47
N LEU A 704 6.13 -0.09 1.79
CA LEU A 704 7.16 -0.92 2.43
C LEU A 704 8.26 -0.08 3.07
N ALA A 705 8.69 1.02 2.43
CA ALA A 705 9.67 1.93 3.02
C ALA A 705 9.15 2.61 4.30
N GLN A 706 7.90 3.07 4.30
CA GLN A 706 7.25 3.62 5.50
C GLN A 706 7.10 2.56 6.60
N TRP A 707 6.66 1.36 6.25
CA TRP A 707 6.56 0.24 7.17
C TRP A 707 7.92 -0.12 7.80
N ALA A 708 8.98 -0.20 7.00
CA ALA A 708 10.33 -0.44 7.48
C ALA A 708 10.76 0.62 8.51
N ALA A 709 10.50 1.90 8.20
CA ALA A 709 10.76 3.03 9.09
C ALA A 709 9.88 3.08 10.35
N GLY A 710 8.87 2.19 10.49
CA GLY A 710 7.94 2.18 11.62
C GLY A 710 6.78 3.16 11.48
N ASP A 711 6.61 3.79 10.31
CA ASP A 711 5.54 4.74 10.02
C ASP A 711 4.32 4.08 9.37
N PHE A 712 3.62 3.23 10.12
CA PHE A 712 2.44 2.53 9.64
C PHE A 712 1.37 2.34 10.72
N ILE A 713 0.15 2.03 10.31
CA ILE A 713 -0.95 1.73 11.22
C ILE A 713 -0.79 0.27 11.68
N GLU A 714 -0.45 0.09 12.96
CA GLU A 714 -0.31 -1.20 13.62
C GLU A 714 -1.70 -1.79 13.95
N ASP A 715 -2.45 -2.19 12.92
CA ASP A 715 -3.84 -2.66 12.99
C ASP A 715 -3.99 -4.19 12.86
N TYR A 716 -2.88 -4.92 13.00
CA TYR A 716 -2.89 -6.38 13.01
C TYR A 716 -3.63 -6.91 14.24
N ASP A 717 -4.59 -7.79 13.98
CA ASP A 717 -5.33 -8.51 14.99
C ASP A 717 -5.33 -10.00 14.61
N PRO A 718 -4.62 -10.87 15.35
CA PRO A 718 -4.56 -12.30 15.05
C PRO A 718 -5.93 -12.99 15.19
N GLU A 719 -6.88 -12.39 15.92
CA GLU A 719 -8.23 -12.89 16.10
C GLU A 719 -9.22 -12.28 15.08
N ARG A 720 -8.73 -11.48 14.13
CA ARG A 720 -9.58 -10.85 13.10
C ARG A 720 -10.33 -11.92 12.31
N ARG A 721 -11.65 -11.77 12.26
CA ARG A 721 -12.52 -12.56 11.40
C ARG A 721 -12.82 -11.79 10.13
N TRP A 722 -12.47 -12.39 9.00
CA TRP A 722 -12.82 -11.86 7.70
C TRP A 722 -14.28 -12.19 7.37
N PRO A 723 -15.03 -11.27 6.73
CA PRO A 723 -16.36 -11.58 6.20
C PRO A 723 -16.29 -12.77 5.25
N ALA A 724 -17.07 -13.82 5.54
CA ALA A 724 -17.14 -15.04 4.73
C ALA A 724 -18.12 -14.90 3.55
N SER A 725 -19.02 -13.91 3.63
CA SER A 725 -20.00 -13.58 2.59
C SER A 725 -20.23 -12.07 2.52
N LEU A 726 -20.86 -11.61 1.43
CA LEU A 726 -21.16 -10.19 1.26
C LEU A 726 -22.16 -9.67 2.30
N ASP A 727 -23.05 -10.52 2.81
CA ASP A 727 -24.06 -10.14 3.81
C ASP A 727 -23.43 -9.75 5.16
N GLU A 728 -22.20 -10.21 5.43
CA GLU A 728 -21.41 -9.83 6.60
C GLU A 728 -20.65 -8.51 6.42
N VAL A 729 -20.62 -7.96 5.19
CA VAL A 729 -19.94 -6.70 4.86
C VAL A 729 -20.90 -5.53 5.08
N PRO A 730 -20.50 -4.46 5.79
CA PRO A 730 -21.31 -3.26 5.93
C PRO A 730 -21.75 -2.73 4.57
N LEU A 731 -23.02 -2.36 4.44
CA LEU A 731 -23.62 -1.92 3.17
C LEU A 731 -22.80 -0.84 2.44
N ALA A 732 -22.25 0.12 3.18
CA ALA A 732 -21.42 1.20 2.63
C ALA A 732 -20.12 0.70 1.96
N GLU A 733 -19.65 -0.49 2.31
CA GLU A 733 -18.39 -1.10 1.85
C GLU A 733 -18.61 -2.23 0.82
N GLN A 734 -19.86 -2.65 0.59
CA GLN A 734 -20.17 -3.79 -0.28
C GLN A 734 -19.74 -3.57 -1.73
N GLY A 735 -19.95 -2.37 -2.28
CA GLY A 735 -19.56 -2.03 -3.65
C GLY A 735 -18.04 -2.16 -3.88
N ASP A 736 -17.25 -1.58 -2.99
CA ASP A 736 -15.79 -1.66 -3.04
C ASP A 736 -15.28 -3.08 -2.79
N THR A 737 -15.92 -3.81 -1.87
CA THR A 737 -15.57 -5.20 -1.58
C THR A 737 -15.78 -6.10 -2.79
N LEU A 738 -16.88 -5.94 -3.53
CA LEU A 738 -17.15 -6.69 -4.76
C LEU A 738 -16.09 -6.42 -5.83
N THR A 739 -15.80 -5.14 -6.10
CA THR A 739 -14.79 -4.74 -7.09
C THR A 739 -13.41 -5.28 -6.70
N ARG A 740 -13.03 -5.14 -5.43
CA ARG A 740 -11.74 -5.61 -4.92
C ARG A 740 -11.64 -7.13 -4.96
N ALA A 741 -12.69 -7.87 -4.59
CA ALA A 741 -12.71 -9.33 -4.65
C ALA A 741 -12.53 -9.85 -6.09
N ALA A 742 -13.15 -9.20 -7.08
CA ALA A 742 -12.96 -9.55 -8.48
C ALA A 742 -11.50 -9.33 -8.95
N LEU A 743 -10.89 -8.21 -8.55
CA LEU A 743 -9.57 -7.78 -9.04
C LEU A 743 -8.37 -8.37 -8.25
N GLU A 744 -8.51 -8.68 -6.95
CA GLU A 744 -7.48 -9.37 -6.17
C GLU A 744 -7.26 -10.82 -6.67
N PHE A 745 -8.27 -11.40 -7.33
CA PHE A 745 -8.18 -12.69 -8.00
C PHE A 745 -7.94 -12.58 -9.52
N ALA A 746 -7.46 -11.44 -10.01
CA ALA A 746 -6.89 -11.30 -11.35
C ALA A 746 -5.40 -10.94 -11.26
N LEU A 747 -4.60 -11.43 -12.20
CA LEU A 747 -3.16 -11.28 -12.15
C LEU A 747 -2.71 -9.93 -12.70
N ALA A 748 -1.69 -9.36 -12.05
CA ALA A 748 -0.84 -8.34 -12.64
C ALA A 748 0.58 -8.90 -12.76
N ASP A 749 1.25 -8.52 -13.86
CA ASP A 749 2.65 -8.80 -14.19
C ASP A 749 3.07 -10.29 -14.23
N ALA A 750 4.06 -10.68 -15.05
CA ALA A 750 4.48 -9.95 -16.23
C ALA A 750 3.30 -9.71 -17.18
N PHE A 751 3.33 -8.66 -17.96
CA PHE A 751 2.46 -8.52 -19.12
C PHE A 751 3.17 -9.10 -20.34
N HIS A 752 3.19 -10.44 -20.41
CA HIS A 752 3.81 -11.21 -21.49
C HIS A 752 2.95 -12.35 -22.10
N PRO A 753 1.68 -12.12 -22.51
CA PRO A 753 0.87 -10.91 -22.34
C PRO A 753 0.18 -10.81 -20.97
N GLY A 754 0.12 -11.87 -20.17
CA GLY A 754 -0.69 -11.95 -18.94
C GLY A 754 -1.76 -13.03 -19.05
N CYS A 755 -2.66 -13.17 -18.07
CA CYS A 755 -3.73 -14.18 -18.11
C CYS A 755 -5.12 -13.60 -18.42
N GLU A 756 -5.67 -12.76 -17.54
CA GLU A 756 -7.01 -12.18 -17.72
C GLU A 756 -7.00 -10.93 -18.61
N MET A 757 -6.02 -10.06 -18.38
CA MET A 757 -5.84 -8.75 -19.02
C MET A 757 -4.34 -8.46 -19.16
N THR A 758 -3.99 -7.38 -19.87
CA THR A 758 -2.59 -7.02 -20.14
C THR A 758 -2.27 -5.56 -19.82
N TRP A 759 -1.04 -5.14 -20.14
CA TRP A 759 -0.42 -3.85 -19.90
C TRP A 759 -1.27 -2.64 -20.22
N VAL A 760 -2.21 -2.71 -21.16
CA VAL A 760 -3.11 -1.59 -21.45
C VAL A 760 -3.89 -1.14 -20.21
N THR A 761 -4.17 -2.05 -19.28
CA THR A 761 -4.83 -1.74 -17.99
C THR A 761 -4.00 -0.82 -17.09
N ARG A 762 -2.71 -0.59 -17.35
CA ARG A 762 -1.92 0.41 -16.61
C ARG A 762 -1.90 1.80 -17.26
N GLN A 763 -2.69 2.00 -18.31
CA GLN A 763 -2.87 3.30 -18.97
C GLN A 763 -4.03 4.07 -18.32
N PRO A 764 -3.80 5.27 -17.75
CA PRO A 764 -4.85 6.05 -17.09
C PRO A 764 -6.03 6.42 -18.00
N SER A 765 -5.80 6.57 -19.31
CA SER A 765 -6.82 6.91 -20.31
C SER A 765 -7.90 5.83 -20.47
N MET A 766 -7.63 4.61 -20.04
CA MET A 766 -8.58 3.51 -20.10
C MET A 766 -9.73 3.67 -19.10
N TYR A 767 -9.64 4.61 -18.15
CA TYR A 767 -10.53 4.72 -17.01
C TYR A 767 -11.34 6.02 -17.02
N MET A 768 -12.63 5.93 -16.68
CA MET A 768 -13.47 7.10 -16.41
C MET A 768 -13.51 7.45 -14.91
N GLU A 769 -13.31 6.45 -14.05
CA GLU A 769 -13.21 6.55 -12.60
C GLU A 769 -12.26 5.44 -12.11
N PRO A 770 -11.72 5.51 -10.86
CA PRO A 770 -10.95 4.41 -10.31
C PRO A 770 -11.65 3.07 -10.50
N PHE A 771 -10.95 2.10 -11.09
CA PHE A 771 -11.45 0.74 -11.35
C PHE A 771 -12.65 0.64 -12.31
N ARG A 772 -13.00 1.71 -13.05
CA ARG A 772 -14.05 1.69 -14.09
C ARG A 772 -13.47 2.05 -15.44
N PHE A 773 -13.51 1.10 -16.38
CA PHE A 773 -13.11 1.39 -17.75
C PHE A 773 -13.99 2.49 -18.34
N ALA A 774 -13.39 3.36 -19.16
CA ALA A 774 -14.14 4.32 -19.96
C ALA A 774 -14.88 3.56 -21.07
N HIS A 775 -16.16 3.84 -21.26
CA HIS A 775 -16.94 3.22 -22.34
C HIS A 775 -16.86 4.09 -23.60
N ALA A 776 -16.79 3.46 -24.77
CA ALA A 776 -16.94 4.16 -26.05
C ALA A 776 -18.31 4.83 -26.13
N LEU A 777 -18.34 6.05 -26.70
CA LEU A 777 -19.60 6.74 -26.99
C LEU A 777 -20.36 6.01 -28.10
N ASP A 778 -21.69 6.07 -28.06
CA ASP A 778 -22.53 5.50 -29.12
C ASP A 778 -22.15 6.08 -30.49
N GLY A 779 -21.91 5.20 -31.46
CA GLY A 779 -21.49 5.58 -32.81
C GLY A 779 -20.01 5.98 -32.94
N TRP A 780 -19.22 5.91 -31.86
CA TRP A 780 -17.78 6.14 -31.93
C TRP A 780 -17.08 5.01 -32.70
N ILE A 781 -16.23 5.39 -33.65
CA ILE A 781 -15.41 4.49 -34.46
C ILE A 781 -13.96 4.73 -34.06
N ALA A 782 -13.31 3.69 -33.55
CA ALA A 782 -11.89 3.77 -33.19
C ALA A 782 -11.04 4.11 -34.44
N PRO A 783 -10.06 5.02 -34.33
CA PRO A 783 -9.10 5.26 -35.39
C PRO A 783 -8.40 3.96 -35.78
N GLN A 784 -8.37 3.65 -37.09
CA GLN A 784 -7.65 2.49 -37.61
C GLN A 784 -6.14 2.73 -37.49
N PRO A 785 -5.40 1.99 -36.65
CA PRO A 785 -3.96 2.15 -36.60
C PRO A 785 -3.32 1.55 -37.86
N ALA A 786 -2.06 1.90 -38.12
CA ALA A 786 -1.32 1.41 -39.30
C ALA A 786 -1.16 -0.12 -39.28
N GLN A 787 -0.62 -0.72 -40.35
CA GLN A 787 -0.33 -2.16 -40.40
C GLN A 787 0.59 -2.66 -39.25
N VAL A 788 1.36 -1.74 -38.68
CA VAL A 788 2.20 -1.94 -37.49
C VAL A 788 1.68 -1.05 -36.37
N LEU A 789 1.46 -1.62 -35.19
CA LEU A 789 1.20 -0.87 -33.97
C LEU A 789 2.53 -0.53 -33.30
N THR A 790 2.70 0.74 -32.98
CA THR A 790 3.93 1.27 -32.37
C THR A 790 3.58 2.00 -31.06
N PRO A 791 4.57 2.27 -30.18
CA PRO A 791 4.33 2.99 -28.93
C PRO A 791 3.66 4.37 -29.10
N GLU A 792 3.83 5.04 -30.24
CA GLU A 792 3.18 6.32 -30.56
C GLU A 792 1.65 6.23 -30.55
N ALA A 793 1.07 5.04 -30.73
CA ALA A 793 -0.38 4.84 -30.63
C ALA A 793 -0.96 5.20 -29.26
N MET A 794 -0.14 5.22 -28.20
CA MET A 794 -0.54 5.66 -26.86
C MET A 794 -0.75 7.17 -26.76
N GLN A 795 -0.19 7.95 -27.69
CA GLN A 795 -0.30 9.42 -27.70
C GLN A 795 -1.54 9.91 -28.46
N ILE A 796 -2.29 8.99 -29.09
CA ILE A 796 -3.51 9.33 -29.83
C ILE A 796 -4.65 9.52 -28.82
N THR A 797 -5.14 10.76 -28.67
CA THR A 797 -6.17 11.16 -27.69
C THR A 797 -7.43 10.31 -27.76
N ASP A 798 -7.85 9.93 -28.96
CA ASP A 798 -8.99 9.06 -29.27
C ASP A 798 -8.53 7.69 -29.81
N GLY A 799 -7.34 7.25 -29.42
CA GLY A 799 -6.74 6.01 -29.90
C GLY A 799 -7.30 4.74 -29.25
N PRO A 800 -6.60 3.60 -29.40
CA PRO A 800 -7.04 2.31 -28.84
C PRO A 800 -7.07 2.25 -27.31
N PHE A 801 -6.65 3.30 -26.62
CA PHE A 801 -6.65 3.45 -25.16
C PHE A 801 -7.72 4.43 -24.65
N ALA A 802 -8.60 4.93 -25.53
CA ALA A 802 -9.71 5.83 -25.19
C ALA A 802 -10.95 5.04 -24.72
N GLY A 803 -12.17 5.46 -25.06
CA GLY A 803 -13.39 4.73 -24.71
C GLY A 803 -13.37 3.29 -25.25
N GLN A 804 -13.61 2.32 -24.38
CA GLN A 804 -13.54 0.91 -24.69
C GLN A 804 -14.82 0.42 -25.37
N GLN A 805 -14.65 -0.37 -26.43
CA GLN A 805 -15.71 -1.10 -27.12
C GLN A 805 -15.76 -2.55 -26.62
N PRO A 806 -16.87 -3.29 -26.80
CA PRO A 806 -16.90 -4.73 -26.53
C PRO A 806 -15.70 -5.45 -27.18
N GLY A 807 -15.02 -6.30 -26.43
CA GLY A 807 -13.79 -6.97 -26.87
C GLY A 807 -12.51 -6.12 -26.77
N GLY A 808 -12.60 -4.86 -26.34
CA GLY A 808 -11.49 -3.91 -26.27
C GLY A 808 -10.43 -4.25 -25.23
N ILE A 809 -10.80 -5.00 -24.19
CA ILE A 809 -9.92 -5.35 -23.07
C ILE A 809 -9.13 -6.64 -23.36
N THR A 810 -9.77 -7.66 -23.96
CA THR A 810 -9.16 -8.99 -24.17
C THR A 810 -8.49 -9.17 -25.53
N ARG A 811 -8.71 -8.25 -26.49
CA ARG A 811 -8.11 -8.32 -27.85
C ARG A 811 -6.59 -8.43 -27.88
N TRP A 812 -5.93 -7.94 -26.85
CA TRP A 812 -4.47 -7.91 -26.69
C TRP A 812 -3.87 -9.26 -26.30
N MET A 813 -4.69 -10.18 -25.79
CA MET A 813 -4.24 -11.47 -25.26
C MET A 813 -3.91 -12.44 -26.39
N ALA A 814 -3.29 -13.56 -26.05
CA ALA A 814 -3.01 -14.68 -26.96
C ALA A 814 -4.27 -15.21 -27.65
N VAL A 815 -4.11 -15.64 -28.91
CA VAL A 815 -5.15 -16.36 -29.66
C VAL A 815 -4.61 -17.71 -30.18
N PRO A 816 -5.21 -18.84 -29.76
CA PRO A 816 -6.15 -18.97 -28.63
C PRO A 816 -5.42 -18.86 -27.27
N TRP A 817 -6.12 -18.52 -26.19
CA TRP A 817 -5.53 -18.37 -24.84
C TRP A 817 -4.83 -19.63 -24.31
N HIS A 818 -5.26 -20.81 -24.76
CA HIS A 818 -4.69 -22.12 -24.42
C HIS A 818 -3.19 -22.21 -24.66
N THR A 819 -2.72 -21.68 -25.80
CA THR A 819 -1.31 -21.80 -26.19
C THR A 819 -0.42 -21.00 -25.24
N ASP A 820 -0.92 -19.90 -24.70
CA ASP A 820 -0.19 -19.10 -23.72
C ASP A 820 -0.13 -19.79 -22.36
N THR A 821 -1.25 -20.38 -21.93
CA THR A 821 -1.33 -21.15 -20.68
C THR A 821 -0.35 -22.32 -20.68
N ALA A 822 -0.33 -23.14 -21.74
CA ALA A 822 0.63 -24.23 -21.90
C ALA A 822 2.11 -23.76 -21.97
N SER A 823 2.30 -22.49 -22.30
CA SER A 823 3.61 -21.86 -22.41
C SER A 823 3.97 -21.03 -21.18
N CYS A 824 3.14 -20.97 -20.14
CA CYS A 824 3.41 -20.21 -18.91
C CYS A 824 4.14 -21.09 -17.90
N LYS A 825 5.47 -21.01 -17.86
CA LYS A 825 6.30 -21.91 -17.03
C LYS A 825 7.18 -21.15 -16.03
N SER A 826 7.79 -21.92 -15.14
CA SER A 826 8.88 -21.57 -14.22
C SER A 826 10.25 -21.93 -14.79
N GLY A 827 11.30 -21.34 -14.24
CA GLY A 827 12.65 -21.91 -14.31
C GLY A 827 13.22 -22.13 -15.72
N TYR A 828 12.98 -21.21 -16.67
CA TYR A 828 13.48 -21.34 -18.05
C TYR A 828 15.01 -21.43 -18.17
N VAL A 829 15.74 -21.08 -17.10
CA VAL A 829 17.19 -21.25 -16.98
C VAL A 829 17.44 -22.23 -15.83
N PRO A 830 17.26 -23.55 -16.05
CA PRO A 830 17.32 -24.56 -15.00
C PRO A 830 18.71 -24.68 -14.36
N GLU A 831 19.78 -24.20 -15.03
CA GLU A 831 21.11 -24.11 -14.45
C GLU A 831 21.22 -23.05 -13.33
N TYR A 832 20.31 -22.06 -13.31
CA TYR A 832 20.18 -21.11 -12.22
C TYR A 832 19.30 -21.69 -11.11
N ASP A 833 18.03 -21.97 -11.44
CA ASP A 833 17.07 -22.60 -10.55
C ASP A 833 15.92 -23.20 -11.41
N PRO A 834 15.49 -24.45 -11.17
CA PRO A 834 14.47 -25.11 -11.98
C PRO A 834 13.04 -24.65 -11.69
N TYR A 835 12.79 -23.88 -10.62
CA TYR A 835 11.45 -23.48 -10.17
C TYR A 835 11.21 -21.97 -10.20
N ILE A 836 12.28 -21.16 -10.15
CA ILE A 836 12.18 -19.70 -10.14
C ILE A 836 13.20 -19.01 -11.06
N PRO A 837 12.91 -17.80 -11.58
CA PRO A 837 11.63 -17.10 -11.48
C PRO A 837 10.50 -17.80 -12.22
N THR A 838 9.26 -17.35 -12.02
CA THR A 838 8.06 -17.92 -12.66
C THR A 838 7.14 -16.83 -13.21
N PHE A 839 6.29 -17.15 -14.19
CA PHE A 839 5.28 -16.23 -14.71
C PHE A 839 4.09 -16.10 -13.74
N TRP A 840 3.12 -17.01 -13.79
CA TRP A 840 1.81 -16.81 -13.16
C TRP A 840 1.29 -18.04 -12.37
N PRO A 841 2.04 -18.53 -11.36
CA PRO A 841 1.72 -19.76 -10.66
C PRO A 841 0.33 -19.75 -9.98
N ALA A 842 -0.18 -18.58 -9.57
CA ALA A 842 -1.50 -18.47 -8.95
C ALA A 842 -2.67 -18.82 -9.89
N ARG A 843 -2.51 -18.71 -11.21
CA ARG A 843 -3.54 -19.10 -12.19
C ARG A 843 -3.15 -20.32 -13.00
N VAL A 844 -1.86 -20.45 -13.31
CA VAL A 844 -1.27 -21.56 -14.05
C VAL A 844 -0.19 -22.18 -13.17
N PRO A 845 -0.55 -23.13 -12.28
CA PRO A 845 0.41 -23.77 -11.38
C PRO A 845 1.60 -24.37 -12.14
N ASN A 846 2.77 -24.41 -11.50
CA ASN A 846 3.96 -25.02 -12.09
C ASN A 846 4.26 -26.37 -11.45
N GLU A 847 4.33 -26.41 -10.12
CA GLU A 847 4.55 -27.63 -9.35
C GLU A 847 3.51 -27.75 -8.23
N VAL A 848 2.89 -28.92 -8.12
CA VAL A 848 1.73 -29.17 -7.26
C VAL A 848 1.87 -30.44 -6.43
N LEU A 849 1.17 -30.51 -5.30
CA LEU A 849 1.06 -31.74 -4.52
C LEU A 849 -0.05 -32.62 -5.12
N THR A 850 0.31 -33.84 -5.52
CA THR A 850 -0.68 -34.76 -6.10
C THR A 850 -1.57 -35.39 -5.03
N ARG A 851 -2.77 -35.82 -5.43
CA ARG A 851 -3.68 -36.59 -4.57
C ARG A 851 -3.07 -37.89 -4.05
N GLU A 852 -2.15 -38.50 -4.80
CA GLU A 852 -1.41 -39.70 -4.37
C GLU A 852 -0.48 -39.37 -3.20
N ASN A 853 0.36 -38.34 -3.35
CA ASN A 853 1.27 -37.91 -2.28
C ASN A 853 0.50 -37.42 -1.05
N TYR A 854 -0.61 -36.70 -1.23
CA TYR A 854 -1.47 -36.31 -0.11
C TYR A 854 -1.98 -37.51 0.69
N ARG A 855 -2.37 -38.63 0.05
CA ARG A 855 -2.78 -39.86 0.77
C ARG A 855 -1.63 -40.44 1.60
N ILE A 856 -0.40 -40.38 1.10
CA ILE A 856 0.79 -40.80 1.85
C ILE A 856 0.99 -39.90 3.06
N VAL A 857 0.90 -38.57 2.90
CA VAL A 857 1.02 -37.58 3.99
C VAL A 857 0.01 -37.82 5.10
N MET A 858 -1.23 -38.16 4.75
CA MET A 858 -2.32 -38.38 5.70
C MET A 858 -2.29 -39.75 6.41
N ASP A 859 -1.55 -40.74 5.92
CA ASP A 859 -1.50 -42.07 6.54
C ASP A 859 -0.50 -42.10 7.71
N GLU A 860 -0.98 -41.79 8.91
CA GLU A 860 -0.18 -41.80 10.15
C GLU A 860 0.45 -43.15 10.51
N ARG A 861 0.08 -44.25 9.81
CA ARG A 861 0.73 -45.56 9.96
C ARG A 861 2.05 -45.67 9.20
N LYS A 862 2.30 -44.77 8.24
CA LYS A 862 3.55 -44.73 7.48
C LYS A 862 4.66 -44.03 8.28
N PRO A 863 5.94 -44.39 8.09
CA PRO A 863 7.06 -43.70 8.72
C PRO A 863 7.04 -42.20 8.41
N LEU A 864 7.33 -41.36 9.42
CA LEU A 864 7.33 -39.90 9.26
C LEU A 864 8.22 -39.43 8.11
N GLY A 865 9.39 -40.05 7.91
CA GLY A 865 10.28 -39.72 6.79
C GLY A 865 9.66 -39.94 5.40
N GLU A 866 8.85 -40.99 5.24
CA GLU A 866 8.12 -41.25 3.99
C GLU A 866 7.03 -40.20 3.76
N ARG A 867 6.30 -39.82 4.82
CA ARG A 867 5.26 -38.80 4.79
C ARG A 867 5.84 -37.41 4.47
N LEU A 868 6.98 -37.07 5.07
CA LEU A 868 7.70 -35.81 4.79
C LEU A 868 8.23 -35.78 3.36
N ALA A 869 8.77 -36.90 2.86
CA ALA A 869 9.21 -37.00 1.47
C ALA A 869 8.03 -36.80 0.49
N ALA A 870 6.88 -37.42 0.74
CA ALA A 870 5.69 -37.23 -0.07
C ALA A 870 5.15 -35.79 -0.02
N PHE A 871 5.22 -35.11 1.14
CA PHE A 871 4.83 -33.70 1.24
C PHE A 871 5.77 -32.76 0.46
N ALA A 872 7.06 -33.10 0.42
CA ALA A 872 8.07 -32.34 -0.30
C ALA A 872 8.06 -32.62 -1.82
N ASP A 873 7.56 -33.78 -2.24
CA ASP A 873 7.50 -34.18 -3.65
C ASP A 873 6.38 -33.44 -4.41
N ARG A 874 6.79 -32.57 -5.35
CA ARG A 874 5.91 -31.71 -6.15
C ARG A 874 6.02 -32.11 -7.63
N ALA A 875 4.89 -32.53 -8.21
CA ALA A 875 4.79 -32.94 -9.60
C ALA A 875 4.61 -31.73 -10.52
N GLY A 876 5.08 -31.81 -11.76
CA GLY A 876 4.91 -30.74 -12.75
C GLY A 876 3.46 -30.66 -13.21
N TRP A 877 2.76 -29.56 -12.93
CA TRP A 877 1.35 -29.39 -13.28
C TRP A 877 1.06 -29.54 -14.79
N SER A 878 2.04 -29.22 -15.64
CA SER A 878 1.94 -29.37 -17.10
C SER A 878 2.28 -30.76 -17.64
N ASP A 879 2.76 -31.69 -16.79
CA ASP A 879 3.13 -33.05 -17.20
C ASP A 879 1.99 -33.85 -17.87
N PRO A 880 0.71 -33.67 -17.48
CA PRO A 880 -0.44 -34.21 -18.21
C PRO A 880 -0.40 -33.97 -19.72
N LEU A 881 0.11 -32.81 -20.18
CA LEU A 881 0.08 -32.38 -21.58
C LEU A 881 1.08 -33.10 -22.49
N GLY A 882 1.98 -33.91 -21.92
CA GLY A 882 2.94 -34.69 -22.70
C GLY A 882 4.30 -34.78 -22.02
N ASP A 883 5.02 -35.86 -22.34
CA ASP A 883 6.30 -36.18 -21.69
C ASP A 883 7.49 -35.47 -22.37
N ALA A 884 8.70 -35.94 -22.08
CA ALA A 884 9.93 -35.37 -22.64
C ALA A 884 10.05 -35.56 -24.16
N ASN A 885 9.24 -36.42 -24.79
CA ASN A 885 9.26 -36.65 -26.23
C ASN A 885 8.14 -35.92 -26.99
N THR A 886 7.15 -35.37 -26.28
CA THR A 886 6.08 -34.57 -26.88
C THR A 886 6.63 -33.19 -27.28
N SER A 887 6.44 -32.81 -28.55
CA SER A 887 6.89 -31.50 -29.04
C SER A 887 6.13 -30.35 -28.38
N TYR A 888 6.71 -29.16 -28.37
CA TYR A 888 6.07 -27.93 -27.93
C TYR A 888 4.73 -27.70 -28.65
N THR A 889 4.72 -27.87 -29.97
CA THR A 889 3.50 -27.74 -30.80
C THR A 889 2.43 -28.74 -30.37
N ASP A 890 2.81 -29.99 -30.07
CA ASP A 890 1.86 -30.96 -29.56
C ASP A 890 1.33 -30.58 -28.17
N LYS A 891 2.19 -30.10 -27.26
CA LYS A 891 1.75 -29.66 -25.92
C LYS A 891 0.73 -28.51 -25.96
N ILE A 892 0.96 -27.48 -26.79
CA ILE A 892 0.02 -26.36 -26.89
C ILE A 892 -1.30 -26.77 -27.54
N ASN A 893 -1.28 -27.72 -28.50
CA ASN A 893 -2.52 -28.25 -29.10
C ASN A 893 -3.23 -29.25 -28.17
N ASN A 894 -2.50 -30.03 -27.36
CA ASN A 894 -3.09 -30.85 -26.31
C ASN A 894 -3.84 -29.97 -25.30
N MET A 895 -3.29 -28.80 -24.93
CA MET A 895 -3.98 -27.83 -24.08
C MET A 895 -5.29 -27.31 -24.71
N ILE A 896 -5.30 -27.03 -26.01
CA ILE A 896 -6.52 -26.60 -26.73
C ILE A 896 -7.66 -27.61 -26.59
N HIS A 897 -7.36 -28.91 -26.61
CA HIS A 897 -8.37 -29.97 -26.59
C HIS A 897 -8.67 -30.54 -25.20
N HIS A 898 -7.79 -30.30 -24.23
CA HIS A 898 -7.81 -30.99 -22.93
C HIS A 898 -7.52 -30.06 -21.75
N PHE A 899 -7.74 -28.74 -21.88
CA PHE A 899 -7.54 -27.79 -20.77
C PHE A 899 -8.32 -28.22 -19.51
N ASP A 900 -9.50 -28.80 -19.68
CA ASP A 900 -10.32 -29.30 -18.60
C ASP A 900 -9.77 -30.56 -17.92
N LYS A 901 -8.70 -31.16 -18.42
CA LYS A 901 -8.04 -32.32 -17.78
C LYS A 901 -6.91 -31.91 -16.84
N LEU A 902 -6.42 -30.68 -16.92
CA LEU A 902 -5.42 -30.15 -16.00
C LEU A 902 -6.04 -29.97 -14.61
N GLY A 903 -5.27 -30.26 -13.57
CA GLY A 903 -5.81 -30.27 -12.22
C GLY A 903 -6.04 -28.88 -11.63
N VAL A 904 -7.06 -28.79 -10.80
CA VAL A 904 -7.37 -27.62 -9.98
C VAL A 904 -6.82 -27.88 -8.58
N VAL A 905 -6.13 -26.89 -8.01
CA VAL A 905 -5.55 -26.96 -6.67
C VAL A 905 -6.63 -26.65 -5.63
N GLU A 906 -7.02 -27.67 -4.87
CA GLU A 906 -8.10 -27.65 -3.90
C GLU A 906 -7.59 -27.68 -2.47
N SER A 907 -8.36 -27.13 -1.54
CA SER A 907 -8.00 -27.04 -0.14
C SER A 907 -8.41 -28.30 0.63
N HIS A 908 -7.48 -28.91 1.36
CA HIS A 908 -7.69 -30.13 2.14
C HIS A 908 -7.19 -29.97 3.60
N PRO A 909 -7.79 -30.66 4.57
CA PRO A 909 -7.26 -30.70 5.93
C PRO A 909 -5.91 -31.43 5.99
N GLY A 910 -4.92 -30.89 6.70
CA GLY A 910 -3.70 -31.63 7.01
C GLY A 910 -3.88 -32.68 8.12
N PRO A 911 -2.87 -33.53 8.38
CA PRO A 911 -2.91 -34.58 9.40
C PRO A 911 -2.85 -34.03 10.82
N SER A 912 -3.15 -34.84 11.83
CA SER A 912 -3.32 -34.37 13.21
C SER A 912 -2.01 -33.93 13.88
N ASP A 913 -0.86 -34.42 13.39
CA ASP A 913 0.49 -34.13 13.88
C ASP A 913 1.03 -32.78 13.39
N ARG A 914 0.41 -31.68 13.84
CA ARG A 914 0.68 -30.29 13.43
C ARG A 914 2.11 -29.78 13.65
N ALA A 915 2.94 -30.52 14.37
CA ALA A 915 4.37 -30.24 14.48
C ALA A 915 5.11 -30.49 13.14
N HIS A 916 4.60 -31.41 12.31
CA HIS A 916 5.25 -31.89 11.09
C HIS A 916 4.56 -31.47 9.80
N PHE A 917 3.27 -31.13 9.84
CA PHE A 917 2.51 -30.71 8.68
C PHE A 917 1.57 -29.53 9.01
N PRO A 918 1.26 -28.65 8.04
CA PRO A 918 0.35 -27.53 8.25
C PRO A 918 -1.09 -27.98 8.55
N ALA A 919 -1.89 -27.04 9.08
CA ALA A 919 -3.31 -27.25 9.36
C ALA A 919 -4.12 -27.60 8.09
N LEU A 920 -3.70 -27.00 6.98
CA LEU A 920 -4.31 -27.07 5.66
C LEU A 920 -3.24 -27.41 4.64
N ILE A 921 -3.58 -28.26 3.68
CA ILE A 921 -2.73 -28.66 2.57
C ILE A 921 -3.53 -28.45 1.29
N GLU A 922 -2.97 -27.79 0.29
CA GLU A 922 -3.61 -27.73 -1.02
C GLU A 922 -3.08 -28.81 -1.96
N VAL A 923 -4.00 -29.44 -2.68
CA VAL A 923 -3.80 -30.68 -3.42
C VAL A 923 -4.44 -30.55 -4.78
N GLU A 924 -3.74 -30.99 -5.82
CA GLU A 924 -4.33 -31.08 -7.15
C GLU A 924 -5.42 -32.18 -7.20
N ASP A 925 -6.55 -31.86 -7.81
CA ASP A 925 -7.70 -32.75 -7.84
C ASP A 925 -7.53 -33.98 -8.77
N GLN A 926 -6.82 -33.82 -9.88
CA GLN A 926 -6.49 -34.89 -10.83
C GLN A 926 -5.18 -34.62 -11.57
N HIS A 927 -4.47 -35.68 -11.92
CA HIS A 927 -3.21 -35.60 -12.68
C HIS A 927 -3.14 -36.67 -13.79
N PRO A 928 -4.09 -36.68 -14.75
CA PRO A 928 -4.17 -37.74 -15.75
C PRO A 928 -3.14 -37.54 -16.88
N LYS A 929 -2.54 -38.62 -17.40
CA LYS A 929 -1.74 -38.54 -18.63
C LYS A 929 -2.64 -38.35 -19.84
N ILE A 930 -2.46 -37.27 -20.60
CA ILE A 930 -3.15 -37.03 -21.86
C ILE A 930 -2.34 -37.69 -22.98
N LYS A 931 -3.03 -38.37 -23.91
CA LYS A 931 -2.38 -38.95 -25.10
C LYS A 931 -2.24 -37.87 -26.16
N ASP A 932 -1.09 -37.84 -26.83
CA ASP A 932 -0.86 -36.91 -27.94
C ASP A 932 -1.91 -37.10 -29.04
N MET A 933 -2.41 -35.99 -29.54
CA MET A 933 -3.29 -35.97 -30.71
C MET A 933 -2.55 -36.60 -31.90
N ALA A 934 -3.15 -37.59 -32.55
CA ALA A 934 -2.57 -38.20 -33.75
C ALA A 934 -2.36 -37.13 -34.82
N ALA A 935 -1.18 -37.13 -35.47
CA ALA A 935 -0.93 -36.25 -36.60
C ALA A 935 -2.00 -36.48 -37.68
N PRO A 936 -2.60 -35.42 -38.25
CA PRO A 936 -3.45 -35.58 -39.44
C PRO A 936 -2.63 -36.26 -40.54
N ASP A 937 -3.22 -37.25 -41.23
CA ASP A 937 -2.55 -38.07 -42.24
C ASP A 937 -1.69 -37.24 -43.19
N ALA A 938 -0.39 -37.54 -43.19
CA ALA A 938 0.60 -36.94 -44.06
C ALA A 938 0.38 -37.37 -45.51
N HIS A 939 -0.46 -36.65 -46.25
CA HIS A 939 -0.41 -36.68 -47.71
C HIS A 939 0.44 -35.55 -48.28
N ARG A 940 1.67 -35.96 -48.62
CA ARG A 940 2.55 -35.46 -49.70
C ARG A 940 3.02 -34.01 -49.63
N SER A 941 4.30 -33.85 -49.27
CA SER A 941 5.19 -32.96 -50.04
C SER A 941 6.67 -33.35 -49.86
N HIS A 942 7.20 -33.92 -50.94
CA HIS A 942 8.57 -33.93 -51.45
C HIS A 942 9.77 -33.72 -50.50
N ASP A 943 10.52 -34.81 -50.34
CA ASP A 943 11.94 -34.83 -49.97
C ASP A 943 12.80 -33.94 -50.88
N ALA A 944 13.62 -33.10 -50.27
CA ALA A 944 14.89 -32.65 -50.83
C ALA A 944 16.00 -33.04 -49.85
N ALA A 945 16.59 -34.21 -50.09
CA ALA A 945 17.72 -34.71 -49.36
C ALA A 945 19.03 -34.03 -49.81
N GLN A 946 19.92 -33.71 -48.87
CA GLN A 946 21.37 -33.82 -49.08
C GLN A 946 22.11 -34.33 -47.83
N PRO A 947 23.23 -35.07 -48.00
CA PRO A 947 23.72 -36.02 -47.00
C PRO A 947 24.99 -35.53 -46.26
N GLY A 948 25.13 -35.90 -44.98
CA GLY A 948 26.32 -35.64 -44.18
C GLY A 948 26.57 -36.75 -43.14
N LEU A 949 27.79 -37.29 -43.16
CA LEU A 949 28.30 -38.48 -42.49
C LEU A 949 27.99 -38.66 -40.99
N ARG A 950 27.77 -39.92 -40.58
CA ARG A 950 27.82 -40.38 -39.19
C ARG A 950 29.20 -40.94 -38.84
N ILE A 951 29.79 -40.46 -37.75
CA ILE A 951 30.84 -41.17 -36.98
C ILE A 951 30.42 -41.11 -35.51
N GLY A 952 30.37 -42.26 -34.84
CA GLY A 952 29.93 -42.39 -33.45
C GLY A 952 31.07 -42.31 -32.44
N ALA A 953 30.81 -41.65 -31.30
CA ALA A 953 31.43 -41.95 -30.01
C ALA A 953 30.64 -41.32 -28.84
N ARG A 954 30.16 -42.20 -27.94
CA ARG A 954 29.85 -42.11 -26.49
C ARG A 954 29.34 -40.79 -25.88
N SER A 955 28.18 -40.92 -25.21
CA SER A 955 27.36 -39.90 -24.56
C SER A 955 28.04 -39.12 -23.44
N SER A 956 28.39 -37.87 -23.73
CA SER A 956 28.28 -36.75 -22.79
C SER A 956 26.87 -36.14 -22.91
N ALA A 957 26.39 -35.52 -21.82
CA ALA A 957 25.08 -34.86 -21.75
C ALA A 957 24.83 -33.96 -22.98
N GLN A 958 23.95 -34.40 -23.86
CA GLN A 958 23.48 -33.58 -24.97
C GLN A 958 22.60 -32.47 -24.42
N ARG A 959 23.09 -31.23 -24.52
CA ARG A 959 22.23 -30.05 -24.56
C ARG A 959 21.20 -30.28 -25.67
N ARG A 960 19.94 -30.50 -25.30
CA ARG A 960 18.82 -30.39 -26.22
C ARG A 960 18.73 -28.93 -26.65
N GLU A 961 18.81 -28.66 -27.95
CA GLU A 961 18.43 -27.34 -28.46
C GLU A 961 16.94 -27.10 -28.14
N PRO A 962 16.58 -25.94 -27.57
CA PRO A 962 15.18 -25.64 -27.30
C PRO A 962 14.38 -25.54 -28.60
N GLU A 963 13.14 -26.03 -28.60
CA GLU A 963 12.30 -26.02 -29.80
C GLU A 963 11.90 -24.59 -30.23
N PRO A 964 11.82 -24.27 -31.54
CA PRO A 964 11.61 -22.92 -32.06
C PRO A 964 10.44 -22.12 -31.45
N GLY A 965 9.34 -22.77 -31.07
CA GLY A 965 8.17 -22.10 -30.45
C GLY A 965 8.32 -21.81 -28.95
N THR A 966 9.09 -22.64 -28.22
CA THR A 966 9.48 -22.32 -26.83
C THR A 966 10.45 -21.14 -26.83
N ILE A 967 11.31 -21.05 -27.85
CA ILE A 967 12.23 -19.93 -28.05
C ILE A 967 11.48 -18.61 -28.27
N GLU A 968 10.39 -18.58 -29.05
CA GLU A 968 9.67 -17.32 -29.36
C GLU A 968 9.14 -16.61 -28.11
N LYS A 969 8.58 -17.34 -27.14
CA LYS A 969 8.05 -16.73 -25.90
C LYS A 969 9.14 -16.09 -25.05
N VAL A 970 10.35 -16.65 -25.03
CA VAL A 970 11.42 -16.22 -24.11
C VAL A 970 12.66 -15.67 -24.79
N ARG A 971 12.73 -15.52 -26.12
CA ARG A 971 13.90 -15.00 -26.84
C ARG A 971 13.53 -13.85 -27.77
N ARG A 972 13.05 -12.76 -27.17
CA ARG A 972 12.61 -11.52 -27.83
C ARG A 972 13.75 -10.67 -28.37
N PHE A 973 14.92 -10.72 -27.75
CA PHE A 973 16.08 -9.92 -28.14
C PHE A 973 17.19 -10.83 -28.66
N PRO A 974 17.06 -11.39 -29.88
CA PRO A 974 18.04 -12.33 -30.43
C PRO A 974 19.42 -11.68 -30.65
N HIS A 975 19.48 -10.36 -30.75
CA HIS A 975 20.69 -9.56 -30.89
C HIS A 975 21.10 -8.81 -29.61
N GLY A 976 20.40 -9.06 -28.50
CA GLY A 976 20.55 -8.27 -27.27
C GLY A 976 19.89 -6.89 -27.35
N LEU A 977 19.81 -6.21 -26.20
CA LEU A 977 19.45 -4.80 -26.13
C LEU A 977 20.73 -3.95 -26.34
N PRO A 978 20.64 -2.73 -26.91
CA PRO A 978 21.77 -1.80 -26.92
C PRO A 978 22.13 -1.44 -25.47
N GLY A 979 23.43 -1.44 -25.17
CA GLY A 979 23.98 -1.17 -23.84
C GLY A 979 24.10 0.31 -23.49
#